data_AF-A0A4D6XFT3-F1
#
_entry.id   AF-A0A4D6XFT3-F1
#
_cell.length_a   1.000
_cell.length_b   1.000
_cell.length_c   1.000
_cell.angle_alpha   90.00
_cell.angle_beta   90.00
_cell.angle_gamma   90.00
#
_symmetry.space_group_name_H-M   'P 1'
#
loop_
_entity.id
_entity.type
_entity.pdbx_description
1 polymer ?
#
loop_
_entity_poly.entity_id
_entity_poly.type
_entity_poly.pdbx_seq_one_letter_code
_entity_poly.pdbx_strand_id
1 'polypeptide(L)'
;MVSSDRQQQTYAQLQQLARPLVLDCPDMRQMARETALTILAKYGHPHLDPDQVYLNRFETAQSSPHTFSGWAHHDAPVQSFTLPQLVMHRFDVNDQDNADLLNYRAGFYSEGSGASVFDERNEIPLAPSDVLTDFWAIDFSTQFQQRIEAFWQQHAGTYRILAKVHFLGAVLEACEADAKSELARRALQVARALVGPISWPPTLEQLHQEILPVPEYRLCSFDIGGHLASDILRVRMQDGYQLLYIPGEVEPLQLFATERDLYWWVLNTSNHADNRSRFMSHFPLASQTDKHDSVGLNHMLDLLFYNWGSERHACLNQLDSVITTDAFNTLRDNARQRMFDDAHIALRSNAELRKQLWIGYLSAFSQIASPMSAVDWPIALAVVGAGLMQVGLHIDQAITGRTTAERQAGVIAAVIGAIATLFDAVALASLLKAAGQDLEALGVGENAPVEPEDELAPATATEIQTWVPASARQTEQSTLLEPFMANIVIEGEAGSGALENIYTQAGNHYVLIDQAPYQVRWVGQMQSWIIVDPANPYSFYRNVPVRFDAGQWHPYPRPGLKGGMLARKWLNLWGRTAPNPALAELPPSPYEVPVELRPALENAALSGNLHALSGAHVDLIPGAEAAFETFRRLRDKLAAEASGYLATHTPRARPTLPELLPQASPKQIIRAAYAQADGLVIGESHSQLGSKRFLIDNMAQLSKARVKVLYLEHFMTEFNQADLDAFNRTGQMPANLRTYVQAQDFGHATDAGCRYTFEKVLASAREYGIRLQAIDCLASYRQAWNDLPPSHARQKMMNYFAHLIIEADQANRGPARWVALVGNTHSNTFEGVAGISELQGAIGLRIEDIPVDQVGGIGIDPGLTVIESDLSMQSVRGDLRLQVPITHDELPARDLETCLRNTGDFTFKSVAGQPNLIHRGHDGTLKHTPIRQQGDRLQINKPDWPWVSGRPLRDLVELRATLERAGLRYRRT
;
A
#
# COMPACT_ATOMS: atom_id res chain seq x y z
N MET A 1 -7.87 38.88 18.95
CA MET A 1 -8.95 38.82 17.95
C MET A 1 -8.40 39.06 16.53
N VAL A 2 -7.75 40.19 16.21
CA VAL A 2 -7.21 40.45 14.84
C VAL A 2 -6.23 39.38 14.30
N SER A 3 -5.47 38.69 15.17
CA SER A 3 -4.51 37.65 14.76
C SER A 3 -5.14 36.31 14.37
N SER A 4 -6.32 35.94 14.91
CA SER A 4 -6.97 34.67 14.55
C SER A 4 -7.66 34.76 13.19
N ASP A 5 -8.26 35.91 12.89
CA ASP A 5 -8.96 36.14 11.61
C ASP A 5 -7.98 36.08 10.43
N ARG A 6 -6.79 36.67 10.57
CA ARG A 6 -5.74 36.63 9.55
C ARG A 6 -5.16 35.22 9.33
N GLN A 7 -5.09 34.41 10.38
CA GLN A 7 -4.67 33.00 10.29
C GLN A 7 -5.72 32.16 9.57
N GLN A 8 -6.99 32.31 9.94
CA GLN A 8 -8.10 31.60 9.30
C GLN A 8 -8.25 32.01 7.83
N GLN A 9 -7.99 33.27 7.50
CA GLN A 9 -7.93 33.76 6.12
C GLN A 9 -6.77 33.13 5.34
N THR A 10 -5.57 33.04 5.92
CA THR A 10 -4.40 32.42 5.26
C THR A 10 -4.64 30.92 5.02
N TYR A 11 -5.22 30.22 5.99
CA TYR A 11 -5.62 28.83 5.87
C TYR A 11 -6.59 28.60 4.71
N ALA A 12 -7.65 29.42 4.62
CA ALA A 12 -8.63 29.34 3.53
C ALA A 12 -7.99 29.65 2.16
N GLN A 13 -7.08 30.63 2.09
CA GLN A 13 -6.36 30.96 0.86
C GLN A 13 -5.49 29.79 0.37
N LEU A 14 -4.75 29.12 1.26
CA LEU A 14 -3.92 27.97 0.90
C LEU A 14 -4.78 26.79 0.40
N GLN A 15 -5.94 26.55 1.02
CA GLN A 15 -6.89 25.53 0.55
C GLN A 15 -7.46 25.86 -0.84
N GLN A 16 -7.75 27.14 -1.11
CA GLN A 16 -8.21 27.60 -2.42
C GLN A 16 -7.15 27.47 -3.52
N LEU A 17 -5.87 27.61 -3.17
CA LEU A 17 -4.74 27.41 -4.09
C LEU A 17 -4.48 25.92 -4.40
N ALA A 18 -4.69 25.03 -3.43
CA ALA A 18 -4.39 23.60 -3.54
C ALA A 18 -5.21 22.88 -4.61
N ARG A 19 -6.52 23.12 -4.66
CA ARG A 19 -7.44 22.34 -5.49
C ARG A 19 -7.21 22.54 -7.00
N PRO A 20 -7.11 23.78 -7.53
CA PRO A 20 -6.82 24.01 -8.94
C PRO A 20 -5.48 23.41 -9.39
N LEU A 21 -4.43 23.50 -8.56
CA LEU A 21 -3.13 22.90 -8.86
C LEU A 21 -3.25 21.39 -9.16
N VAL A 22 -3.99 20.65 -8.33
CA VAL A 22 -4.11 19.19 -8.48
C VAL A 22 -5.02 18.83 -9.64
N LEU A 23 -6.14 19.53 -9.82
CA LEU A 23 -7.11 19.24 -10.89
C LEU A 23 -6.56 19.54 -12.28
N ASP A 24 -5.79 20.63 -12.40
CA ASP A 24 -5.22 21.06 -13.69
C ASP A 24 -3.90 20.34 -14.01
N CYS A 25 -3.36 19.52 -13.09
CA CYS A 25 -2.12 18.80 -13.32
C CYS A 25 -2.30 17.74 -14.44
N PRO A 26 -1.48 17.77 -15.51
CA PRO A 26 -1.62 16.85 -16.63
C PRO A 26 -1.41 15.39 -16.24
N ASP A 27 -2.39 14.55 -16.56
CA ASP A 27 -2.32 13.09 -16.43
C ASP A 27 -2.26 12.47 -17.84
N MET A 28 -1.12 11.83 -18.14
CA MET A 28 -0.83 11.27 -19.46
C MET A 28 -1.76 10.11 -19.81
N ARG A 29 -2.00 9.20 -18.85
CA ARG A 29 -2.86 8.04 -19.05
C ARG A 29 -4.32 8.45 -19.23
N GLN A 30 -4.78 9.43 -18.46
CA GLN A 30 -6.11 10.00 -18.61
C GLN A 30 -6.32 10.59 -20.00
N MET A 31 -5.35 11.36 -20.50
CA MET A 31 -5.42 11.94 -21.83
C MET A 31 -5.38 10.85 -22.92
N ALA A 32 -4.59 9.80 -22.73
CA ALA A 32 -4.56 8.65 -23.63
C ALA A 32 -5.91 7.91 -23.64
N ARG A 33 -6.54 7.76 -22.46
CA ARG A 33 -7.87 7.18 -22.31
C ARG A 33 -8.96 8.03 -22.99
N GLU A 34 -8.93 9.35 -22.83
CA GLU A 34 -9.84 10.29 -23.52
C GLU A 34 -9.70 10.20 -25.06
N THR A 35 -8.46 10.07 -25.53
CA THR A 35 -8.15 9.85 -26.94
C THR A 35 -8.69 8.50 -27.42
N ALA A 36 -8.48 7.43 -26.65
CA ALA A 36 -9.01 6.09 -26.92
C ALA A 36 -10.54 6.08 -26.98
N LEU A 37 -11.22 6.75 -26.05
CA LEU A 37 -12.69 6.91 -26.06
C LEU A 37 -13.18 7.61 -27.33
N THR A 38 -12.45 8.63 -27.79
CA THR A 38 -12.78 9.35 -29.03
C THR A 38 -12.69 8.42 -30.25
N ILE A 39 -11.67 7.55 -30.29
CA ILE A 39 -11.49 6.55 -31.34
C ILE A 39 -12.61 5.50 -31.28
N LEU A 40 -12.88 4.93 -30.11
CA LEU A 40 -13.96 3.95 -29.94
C LEU A 40 -15.32 4.52 -30.35
N ALA A 41 -15.63 5.76 -29.94
CA ALA A 41 -16.86 6.44 -30.33
C ALA A 41 -16.96 6.64 -31.85
N LYS A 42 -15.85 7.02 -32.51
CA LYS A 42 -15.78 7.19 -33.97
C LYS A 42 -16.11 5.90 -34.71
N TYR A 43 -15.67 4.75 -34.20
CA TYR A 43 -15.90 3.43 -34.83
C TYR A 43 -17.12 2.68 -34.26
N GLY A 44 -18.02 3.35 -33.53
CA GLY A 44 -19.30 2.78 -33.11
C GLY A 44 -19.28 1.98 -31.80
N HIS A 45 -18.22 2.10 -31.00
CA HIS A 45 -18.03 1.38 -29.74
C HIS A 45 -17.98 2.28 -28.47
N PRO A 46 -18.86 3.29 -28.31
CA PRO A 46 -18.75 4.29 -27.22
C PRO A 46 -18.99 3.74 -25.80
N HIS A 47 -19.48 2.50 -25.69
CA HIS A 47 -19.80 1.83 -24.43
C HIS A 47 -18.67 0.93 -23.91
N LEU A 48 -17.66 0.65 -24.73
CA LEU A 48 -16.52 -0.15 -24.33
C LEU A 48 -15.58 0.66 -23.43
N ASP A 49 -15.08 0.02 -22.38
CA ASP A 49 -14.02 0.60 -21.56
C ASP A 49 -12.68 0.42 -22.28
N PRO A 50 -11.98 1.50 -22.71
CA PRO A 50 -10.73 1.39 -23.45
C PRO A 50 -9.62 0.63 -22.71
N ASP A 51 -9.63 0.58 -21.38
CA ASP A 51 -8.68 -0.21 -20.59
C ASP A 51 -8.91 -1.73 -20.71
N GLN A 52 -10.06 -2.15 -21.24
CA GLN A 52 -10.45 -3.54 -21.53
C GLN A 52 -10.47 -3.85 -23.05
N VAL A 53 -9.92 -2.96 -23.86
CA VAL A 53 -9.77 -3.15 -25.31
C VAL A 53 -8.29 -3.34 -25.60
N TYR A 54 -7.91 -4.52 -26.08
CA TYR A 54 -6.52 -4.91 -26.29
C TYR A 54 -6.19 -5.02 -27.77
N LEU A 55 -5.13 -4.35 -28.22
CA LEU A 55 -4.45 -4.71 -29.45
C LEU A 55 -3.52 -5.89 -29.16
N ASN A 56 -3.83 -7.04 -29.75
CA ASN A 56 -2.98 -8.23 -29.67
C ASN A 56 -2.30 -8.45 -31.02
N ARG A 57 -1.01 -8.81 -30.98
CA ARG A 57 -0.18 -9.07 -32.17
C ARG A 57 0.37 -10.49 -32.14
N PHE A 58 0.41 -11.14 -33.29
CA PHE A 58 0.70 -12.57 -33.44
C PHE A 58 1.74 -12.83 -34.54
N GLU A 59 2.45 -13.96 -34.44
CA GLU A 59 3.37 -14.41 -35.50
C GLU A 59 2.63 -15.12 -36.65
N THR A 60 1.57 -15.86 -36.30
CA THR A 60 0.76 -16.65 -37.25
C THR A 60 -0.69 -16.17 -37.28
N ALA A 61 -1.39 -16.52 -38.36
CA ALA A 61 -2.81 -16.24 -38.53
C ALA A 61 -3.46 -17.32 -39.38
N GLN A 62 -4.70 -17.67 -39.06
CA GLN A 62 -5.51 -18.65 -39.78
C GLN A 62 -6.73 -17.97 -40.38
N SER A 63 -7.06 -18.27 -41.63
CA SER A 63 -8.22 -17.65 -42.27
C SER A 63 -9.51 -18.12 -41.58
N SER A 64 -10.36 -17.17 -41.20
CA SER A 64 -11.70 -17.43 -40.65
C SER A 64 -12.73 -16.53 -41.31
N PRO A 65 -13.79 -17.07 -41.93
CA PRO A 65 -14.85 -16.26 -42.50
C PRO A 65 -15.82 -15.71 -41.43
N HIS A 66 -15.66 -16.09 -40.16
CA HIS A 66 -16.54 -15.69 -39.07
C HIS A 66 -16.06 -14.44 -38.32
N THR A 67 -14.77 -14.12 -38.44
CA THR A 67 -14.12 -12.96 -37.81
C THR A 67 -14.23 -11.70 -38.66
N PHE A 68 -14.31 -10.54 -38.03
CA PHE A 68 -14.30 -9.21 -38.65
C PHE A 68 -13.04 -8.97 -39.51
N SER A 69 -11.86 -9.38 -39.04
CA SER A 69 -10.59 -9.23 -39.77
C SER A 69 -10.41 -10.23 -40.92
N GLY A 70 -11.18 -11.31 -40.92
CA GLY A 70 -10.96 -12.49 -41.77
C GLY A 70 -9.90 -13.47 -41.23
N TRP A 71 -9.38 -13.24 -40.03
CA TRP A 71 -8.29 -14.00 -39.41
C TRP A 71 -8.56 -14.34 -37.94
N ALA A 72 -8.26 -15.57 -37.56
CA ALA A 72 -8.22 -16.06 -36.18
C ALA A 72 -6.79 -16.44 -35.77
N HIS A 73 -6.51 -16.37 -34.47
CA HIS A 73 -5.19 -16.67 -33.91
C HIS A 73 -5.29 -17.65 -32.73
N HIS A 74 -4.42 -18.66 -32.74
CA HIS A 74 -4.38 -19.73 -31.73
C HIS A 74 -3.07 -19.77 -30.94
N ASP A 75 -2.15 -18.86 -31.25
CA ASP A 75 -0.89 -18.71 -30.53
C ASP A 75 -1.01 -17.58 -29.49
N ALA A 76 -0.16 -17.62 -28.48
CA ALA A 76 -0.06 -16.51 -27.53
C ALA A 76 0.43 -15.24 -28.26
N PRO A 77 -0.14 -14.07 -27.95
CA PRO A 77 0.29 -12.84 -28.60
C PRO A 77 1.72 -12.50 -28.21
N VAL A 78 2.53 -12.10 -29.20
CA VAL A 78 3.90 -11.59 -28.98
C VAL A 78 3.91 -10.19 -28.39
N GLN A 79 2.79 -9.49 -28.50
CA GLN A 79 2.57 -8.17 -27.90
C GLN A 79 1.08 -7.98 -27.61
N SER A 80 0.76 -7.41 -26.46
CA SER A 80 -0.59 -7.06 -26.05
C SER A 80 -0.56 -5.70 -25.37
N PHE A 81 -1.35 -4.75 -25.88
CA PHE A 81 -1.50 -3.41 -25.31
C PHE A 81 -2.97 -3.07 -25.14
N THR A 82 -3.33 -2.44 -24.01
CA THR A 82 -4.63 -1.77 -23.92
C THR A 82 -4.68 -0.61 -24.93
N LEU A 83 -5.88 -0.18 -25.33
CA LEU A 83 -6.02 0.91 -26.29
C LEU A 83 -5.37 2.23 -25.80
N PRO A 84 -5.46 2.63 -24.51
CA PRO A 84 -4.70 3.76 -23.98
C PRO A 84 -3.17 3.56 -24.06
N GLN A 85 -2.66 2.37 -23.74
CA GLN A 85 -1.23 2.07 -23.90
C GLN A 85 -0.80 2.20 -25.37
N LEU A 86 -1.63 1.72 -26.29
CA LEU A 86 -1.40 1.86 -27.72
C LEU A 86 -1.39 3.34 -28.16
N VAL A 87 -2.26 4.19 -27.62
CA VAL A 87 -2.24 5.65 -27.88
C VAL A 87 -0.90 6.28 -27.47
N MET A 88 -0.34 5.87 -26.32
CA MET A 88 0.94 6.38 -25.82
C MET A 88 2.13 5.86 -26.63
N HIS A 89 2.18 4.54 -26.88
CA HIS A 89 3.29 3.88 -27.54
C HIS A 89 3.30 4.03 -29.07
N ARG A 90 2.13 4.22 -29.67
CA ARG A 90 1.89 4.25 -31.12
C ARG A 90 2.22 2.90 -31.79
N PHE A 91 1.81 2.75 -33.05
CA PHE A 91 2.29 1.66 -33.89
C PHE A 91 3.75 1.90 -34.29
N ASP A 92 4.49 0.82 -34.53
CA ASP A 92 5.88 0.91 -34.96
C ASP A 92 6.00 1.36 -36.42
N VAL A 93 7.23 1.62 -36.89
CA VAL A 93 7.46 2.09 -38.26
C VAL A 93 7.19 1.00 -39.30
N ASN A 94 7.40 -0.27 -38.94
CA ASN A 94 7.15 -1.39 -39.84
C ASN A 94 5.64 -1.58 -40.10
N ASP A 95 4.81 -1.28 -39.11
CA ASP A 95 3.34 -1.26 -39.23
C ASP A 95 2.84 -0.14 -40.15
N GLN A 96 3.60 0.94 -40.27
CA GLN A 96 3.29 2.04 -41.19
C GLN A 96 3.61 1.68 -42.62
N ASP A 97 4.80 1.09 -42.83
CA ASP A 97 5.25 0.69 -44.16
C ASP A 97 4.45 -0.50 -44.70
N ASN A 98 3.86 -1.32 -43.81
CA ASN A 98 3.08 -2.51 -44.14
C ASN A 98 1.71 -2.53 -43.45
N ALA A 99 0.95 -1.44 -43.58
CA ALA A 99 -0.39 -1.32 -42.98
C ALA A 99 -1.37 -2.40 -43.47
N ASP A 100 -1.14 -2.97 -44.65
CA ASP A 100 -1.87 -4.11 -45.21
C ASP A 100 -1.60 -5.42 -44.45
N LEU A 101 -0.37 -5.61 -43.96
CA LEU A 101 0.01 -6.76 -43.12
C LEU A 101 -0.40 -6.60 -41.65
N LEU A 102 -0.69 -5.37 -41.22
CA LEU A 102 -1.07 -5.08 -39.83
C LEU A 102 -2.38 -5.78 -39.44
N ASN A 103 -3.41 -5.68 -40.28
CA ASN A 103 -4.71 -6.32 -40.04
C ASN A 103 -4.65 -7.86 -40.15
N TYR A 104 -3.57 -8.40 -40.73
CA TYR A 104 -3.33 -9.83 -40.85
C TYR A 104 -2.71 -10.43 -39.58
N ARG A 105 -1.88 -9.67 -38.85
CA ARG A 105 -1.14 -10.14 -37.67
C ARG A 105 -1.53 -9.46 -36.38
N ALA A 106 -2.50 -8.55 -36.41
CA ALA A 106 -3.01 -7.88 -35.23
C ALA A 106 -4.52 -7.67 -35.32
N GLY A 107 -5.15 -7.60 -34.15
CA GLY A 107 -6.58 -7.33 -34.01
C GLY A 107 -6.89 -6.73 -32.64
N PHE A 108 -8.06 -6.11 -32.52
CA PHE A 108 -8.57 -5.64 -31.24
C PHE A 108 -9.48 -6.70 -30.61
N TYR A 109 -9.30 -6.95 -29.31
CA TYR A 109 -10.02 -7.98 -28.57
C TYR A 109 -10.42 -7.48 -27.18
N SER A 110 -11.42 -8.12 -26.57
CA SER A 110 -11.81 -7.88 -25.17
C SER A 110 -10.91 -8.58 -24.15
N GLU A 111 -9.97 -9.40 -24.61
CA GLU A 111 -9.02 -10.15 -23.77
C GLU A 111 -7.57 -9.85 -24.16
N GLY A 112 -6.68 -9.76 -23.17
CA GLY A 112 -5.24 -9.58 -23.36
C GLY A 112 -4.49 -10.91 -23.56
N SER A 113 -3.21 -10.95 -23.21
CA SER A 113 -2.31 -12.11 -23.43
C SER A 113 -2.67 -13.42 -22.70
N GLY A 114 -3.64 -13.39 -21.78
CA GLY A 114 -4.06 -14.56 -21.01
C GLY A 114 -5.02 -15.52 -21.72
N ALA A 115 -5.62 -15.10 -22.85
CA ALA A 115 -6.53 -15.95 -23.61
C ALA A 115 -5.78 -16.93 -24.53
N SER A 116 -6.34 -18.14 -24.69
CA SER A 116 -5.73 -19.20 -25.51
C SER A 116 -6.13 -19.13 -26.99
N VAL A 117 -7.20 -18.41 -27.33
CA VAL A 117 -7.72 -18.29 -28.70
C VAL A 117 -8.29 -16.88 -28.90
N PHE A 118 -8.02 -16.30 -30.07
CA PHE A 118 -8.48 -14.97 -30.48
C PHE A 118 -9.24 -15.09 -31.80
N ASP A 119 -10.56 -14.97 -31.75
CA ASP A 119 -11.50 -15.18 -32.86
C ASP A 119 -12.79 -14.38 -32.68
N GLU A 120 -13.86 -14.73 -33.39
CA GLU A 120 -15.12 -13.98 -33.39
C GLU A 120 -15.79 -13.86 -32.00
N ARG A 121 -15.37 -14.68 -31.03
CA ARG A 121 -15.95 -14.71 -29.69
C ARG A 121 -15.45 -13.58 -28.78
N ASN A 122 -14.24 -13.09 -29.03
CA ASN A 122 -13.60 -12.03 -28.24
C ASN A 122 -13.06 -10.88 -29.09
N GLU A 123 -13.22 -10.90 -30.41
CA GLU A 123 -12.85 -9.78 -31.27
C GLU A 123 -13.73 -8.55 -31.05
N ILE A 124 -13.13 -7.38 -31.23
CA ILE A 124 -13.80 -6.10 -31.29
C ILE A 124 -13.74 -5.65 -32.74
N PRO A 125 -14.90 -5.39 -33.40
CA PRO A 125 -14.96 -4.91 -34.80
C PRO A 125 -14.32 -3.53 -35.00
N LEU A 126 -12.99 -3.49 -35.02
CA LEU A 126 -12.14 -2.31 -35.16
C LEU A 126 -10.87 -2.74 -35.89
N ALA A 127 -10.55 -2.12 -37.03
CA ALA A 127 -9.37 -2.48 -37.79
C ALA A 127 -8.12 -1.75 -37.26
N PRO A 128 -7.01 -2.44 -36.96
CA PRO A 128 -5.74 -1.79 -36.61
C PRO A 128 -5.28 -0.72 -37.60
N SER A 129 -5.44 -0.92 -38.91
CA SER A 129 -5.11 0.06 -39.96
C SER A 129 -5.89 1.37 -39.85
N ASP A 130 -7.14 1.30 -39.39
CA ASP A 130 -8.00 2.46 -39.23
C ASP A 130 -7.55 3.29 -38.02
N VAL A 131 -7.23 2.61 -36.91
CA VAL A 131 -6.65 3.26 -35.71
C VAL A 131 -5.27 3.85 -36.01
N LEU A 132 -4.45 3.16 -36.80
CA LEU A 132 -3.16 3.68 -37.29
C LEU A 132 -3.34 5.00 -38.06
N THR A 133 -4.36 5.08 -38.91
CA THR A 133 -4.70 6.30 -39.67
C THR A 133 -5.09 7.45 -38.73
N ASP A 134 -5.86 7.15 -37.68
CA ASP A 134 -6.26 8.16 -36.69
C ASP A 134 -5.10 8.66 -35.85
N PHE A 135 -4.18 7.78 -35.48
CA PHE A 135 -2.98 8.19 -34.78
C PHE A 135 -2.15 9.17 -35.60
N TRP A 136 -2.07 9.04 -36.92
CA TRP A 136 -1.40 10.04 -37.76
C TRP A 136 -2.02 11.44 -37.67
N ALA A 137 -3.35 11.53 -37.54
CA ALA A 137 -4.04 12.80 -37.36
C ALA A 137 -3.88 13.38 -35.95
N ILE A 138 -3.63 12.54 -34.95
CA ILE A 138 -3.55 12.92 -33.54
C ILE A 138 -2.09 13.05 -33.12
N ASP A 139 -1.54 14.26 -33.02
CA ASP A 139 -0.22 14.47 -32.42
C ASP A 139 -0.30 14.48 -30.87
N PHE A 140 -0.40 13.29 -30.28
CA PHE A 140 -0.59 13.10 -28.85
C PHE A 140 0.55 13.71 -28.01
N SER A 141 1.80 13.47 -28.44
CA SER A 141 2.99 14.00 -27.76
C SER A 141 2.98 15.52 -27.68
N THR A 142 2.75 16.20 -28.80
CA THR A 142 2.71 17.66 -28.85
C THR A 142 1.57 18.21 -28.00
N GLN A 143 0.38 17.61 -28.06
CA GLN A 143 -0.76 18.06 -27.25
C GLN A 143 -0.49 17.88 -25.74
N PHE A 144 0.14 16.77 -25.33
CA PHE A 144 0.50 16.57 -23.92
C PHE A 144 1.56 17.56 -23.45
N GLN A 145 2.60 17.81 -24.25
CA GLN A 145 3.62 18.84 -23.94
C GLN A 145 3.01 20.24 -23.80
N GLN A 146 2.05 20.61 -24.65
CA GLN A 146 1.32 21.88 -24.52
C GLN A 146 0.51 21.97 -23.21
N ARG A 147 -0.11 20.86 -22.77
CA ARG A 147 -0.78 20.81 -21.46
C ARG A 147 0.20 20.98 -20.30
N ILE A 148 1.38 20.35 -20.36
CA ILE A 148 2.45 20.55 -19.37
C ILE A 148 2.89 22.02 -19.33
N GLU A 149 3.09 22.63 -20.50
CA GLU A 149 3.48 24.04 -20.57
C GLU A 149 2.41 24.97 -19.98
N ALA A 150 1.15 24.80 -20.36
CA ALA A 150 0.04 25.58 -19.82
C ALA A 150 -0.08 25.44 -18.30
N PHE A 151 0.04 24.21 -17.79
CA PHE A 151 0.03 23.93 -16.36
C PHE A 151 1.12 24.72 -15.63
N TRP A 152 2.38 24.64 -16.07
CA TRP A 152 3.48 25.32 -15.41
C TRP A 152 3.41 26.84 -15.55
N GLN A 153 2.91 27.36 -16.67
CA GLN A 153 2.65 28.80 -16.84
C GLN A 153 1.63 29.32 -15.81
N GLN A 154 0.60 28.52 -15.51
CA GLN A 154 -0.47 28.91 -14.58
C GLN A 154 -0.11 28.65 -13.11
N HIS A 155 0.57 27.55 -12.81
CA HIS A 155 0.64 26.99 -11.45
C HIS A 155 2.03 26.95 -10.81
N ALA A 156 3.09 27.35 -11.53
CA ALA A 156 4.48 27.36 -11.02
C ALA A 156 4.63 28.04 -9.64
N GLY A 157 4.00 29.19 -9.43
CA GLY A 157 4.04 29.91 -8.16
C GLY A 157 3.34 29.15 -7.04
N THR A 158 2.13 28.64 -7.31
CA THR A 158 1.33 27.85 -6.37
C THR A 158 2.06 26.58 -5.95
N TYR A 159 2.65 25.86 -6.91
CA TYR A 159 3.45 24.67 -6.66
C TYR A 159 4.55 24.93 -5.63
N ARG A 160 5.34 25.99 -5.84
CA ARG A 160 6.42 26.38 -4.94
C ARG A 160 5.93 26.66 -3.52
N ILE A 161 4.82 27.37 -3.38
CA ILE A 161 4.23 27.70 -2.06
C ILE A 161 3.84 26.42 -1.34
N LEU A 162 3.14 25.50 -2.02
CA LEU A 162 2.68 24.27 -1.41
C LEU A 162 3.83 23.30 -1.10
N ALA A 163 4.88 23.27 -1.92
CA ALA A 163 6.10 22.52 -1.62
C ALA A 163 6.77 23.01 -0.32
N LYS A 164 6.77 24.33 -0.11
CA LYS A 164 7.26 24.96 1.12
C LYS A 164 6.36 24.67 2.33
N VAL A 165 5.03 24.73 2.15
CA VAL A 165 4.06 24.33 3.18
C VAL A 165 4.27 22.88 3.58
N HIS A 166 4.45 21.98 2.61
CA HIS A 166 4.68 20.56 2.86
C HIS A 166 5.96 20.33 3.67
N PHE A 167 7.08 20.93 3.26
CA PHE A 167 8.34 20.86 4.01
C PHE A 167 8.21 21.39 5.44
N LEU A 168 7.55 22.53 5.67
CA LEU A 168 7.31 23.04 7.02
C LEU A 168 6.40 22.12 7.84
N GLY A 169 5.39 21.52 7.21
CA GLY A 169 4.56 20.48 7.82
C GLY A 169 5.40 19.30 8.30
N ALA A 170 6.32 18.80 7.47
CA ALA A 170 7.22 17.70 7.80
C ALA A 170 8.11 18.02 9.01
N VAL A 171 8.63 19.24 9.09
CA VAL A 171 9.42 19.71 10.23
C VAL A 171 8.58 19.73 11.52
N LEU A 172 7.33 20.19 11.44
CA LEU A 172 6.42 20.20 12.59
C LEU A 172 6.04 18.79 13.04
N GLU A 173 5.84 17.86 12.10
CA GLU A 173 5.56 16.46 12.44
C GLU A 173 6.74 15.78 13.15
N ALA A 174 7.98 16.05 12.70
CA ALA A 174 9.17 15.57 13.39
C ALA A 174 9.24 16.11 14.83
N CYS A 175 8.88 17.38 15.02
CA CYS A 175 8.81 17.99 16.35
C CYS A 175 7.64 17.47 17.21
N GLU A 176 6.50 17.14 16.60
CA GLU A 176 5.36 16.54 17.31
C GLU A 176 5.67 15.11 17.75
N ALA A 177 6.38 14.35 16.91
CA ALA A 177 6.79 12.98 17.22
C ALA A 177 7.75 12.93 18.40
N ASP A 178 8.81 13.75 18.38
CA ASP A 178 9.70 13.97 19.52
C ASP A 178 10.44 15.31 19.39
N ALA A 179 9.96 16.31 20.12
CA ALA A 179 10.51 17.67 20.11
C ALA A 179 11.97 17.75 20.65
N LYS A 180 12.44 16.74 21.39
CA LYS A 180 13.79 16.67 21.94
C LYS A 180 14.76 15.89 21.04
N SER A 181 14.25 15.23 20.00
CA SER A 181 15.08 14.47 19.09
C SER A 181 16.06 15.36 18.33
N GLU A 182 17.23 14.79 18.01
CA GLU A 182 18.23 15.46 17.18
C GLU A 182 17.66 15.81 15.80
N LEU A 183 16.82 14.93 15.23
CA LEU A 183 16.09 15.19 13.98
C LEU A 183 15.25 16.47 14.07
N ALA A 184 14.38 16.60 15.08
CA ALA A 184 13.54 17.78 15.24
C ALA A 184 14.35 19.08 15.38
N ARG A 185 15.41 19.04 16.20
CA ARG A 185 16.31 20.18 16.42
C ARG A 185 16.98 20.64 15.12
N ARG A 186 17.54 19.70 14.36
CA ARG A 186 18.24 19.95 13.09
C ARG A 186 17.27 20.35 11.97
N ALA A 187 16.10 19.72 11.90
CA ALA A 187 15.05 20.08 10.95
C ALA A 187 14.59 21.53 11.14
N LEU A 188 14.41 22.00 12.38
CA LEU A 188 14.07 23.40 12.66
C LEU A 188 15.18 24.38 12.25
N GLN A 189 16.45 24.01 12.47
CA GLN A 189 17.59 24.82 12.06
C GLN A 189 17.65 24.96 10.53
N VAL A 190 17.52 23.84 9.81
CA VAL A 190 17.46 23.83 8.35
C VAL A 190 16.23 24.60 7.85
N ALA A 191 15.08 24.47 8.49
CA ALA A 191 13.89 25.21 8.11
C ALA A 191 14.08 26.72 8.21
N ARG A 192 14.74 27.21 9.26
CA ARG A 192 15.11 28.64 9.38
C ARG A 192 16.07 29.07 8.29
N ALA A 193 17.02 28.22 7.90
CA ALA A 193 17.99 28.51 6.85
C ALA A 193 17.36 28.54 5.45
N LEU A 194 16.42 27.64 5.15
CA LEU A 194 15.81 27.51 3.82
C LEU A 194 14.54 28.33 3.63
N VAL A 195 13.85 28.70 4.71
CA VAL A 195 12.56 29.43 4.65
C VAL A 195 12.65 30.82 5.28
N GLY A 196 13.73 31.11 6.00
CA GLY A 196 13.95 32.39 6.66
C GLY A 196 13.14 32.53 7.95
N PRO A 197 13.08 33.75 8.53
CA PRO A 197 12.33 34.02 9.75
C PRO A 197 10.82 33.86 9.54
N ILE A 198 10.23 32.81 10.10
CA ILE A 198 8.80 32.52 9.99
C ILE A 198 8.07 32.67 11.33
N SER A 199 6.85 33.20 11.27
CA SER A 199 5.88 33.05 12.34
C SER A 199 5.16 31.71 12.21
N TRP A 200 4.64 31.18 13.31
CA TRP A 200 3.87 29.94 13.31
C TRP A 200 2.42 30.21 13.72
N PRO A 201 1.43 29.88 12.86
CA PRO A 201 1.57 29.51 11.44
C PRO A 201 2.13 30.65 10.57
N PRO A 202 2.75 30.35 9.40
CA PRO A 202 3.32 31.35 8.50
C PRO A 202 2.23 32.10 7.73
N THR A 203 2.52 33.35 7.39
CA THR A 203 1.65 34.14 6.49
C THR A 203 1.89 33.76 5.03
N LEU A 204 0.90 34.00 4.16
CA LEU A 204 1.06 33.79 2.73
C LEU A 204 2.26 34.59 2.16
N GLU A 205 2.46 35.81 2.66
CA GLU A 205 3.60 36.66 2.29
C GLU A 205 4.94 36.02 2.64
N GLN A 206 5.09 35.42 3.83
CA GLN A 206 6.30 34.68 4.21
C GLN A 206 6.52 33.45 3.33
N LEU A 207 5.46 32.75 2.96
CA LEU A 207 5.57 31.59 2.06
C LEU A 207 6.03 32.00 0.65
N HIS A 208 5.65 33.19 0.18
CA HIS A 208 6.10 33.73 -1.10
C HIS A 208 7.57 34.13 -1.13
N GLN A 209 8.19 34.50 0.00
CA GLN A 209 9.57 34.99 0.03
C GLN A 209 10.57 33.95 -0.52
N GLU A 210 11.56 34.40 -1.28
CA GLU A 210 12.66 33.57 -1.77
C GLU A 210 13.88 33.73 -0.86
N ILE A 211 14.46 32.61 -0.44
CA ILE A 211 15.59 32.57 0.49
C ILE A 211 16.74 31.83 -0.16
N LEU A 212 17.89 32.49 -0.25
CA LEU A 212 19.12 31.86 -0.73
C LEU A 212 19.81 31.11 0.41
N PRO A 213 20.39 29.92 0.14
CA PRO A 213 21.14 29.17 1.14
C PRO A 213 22.30 29.98 1.72
N VAL A 214 22.48 29.91 3.04
CA VAL A 214 23.61 30.52 3.76
C VAL A 214 24.79 29.53 3.86
N PRO A 215 26.05 30.01 3.99
CA PRO A 215 27.24 29.14 3.97
C PRO A 215 27.26 28.02 5.03
N GLU A 216 26.57 28.22 6.16
CA GLU A 216 26.45 27.24 7.24
C GLU A 216 25.64 26.00 6.87
N TYR A 217 24.74 26.12 5.88
CA TYR A 217 23.84 25.07 5.42
C TYR A 217 24.00 24.90 3.91
N ARG A 218 24.93 24.03 3.51
CA ARG A 218 25.20 23.76 2.10
C ARG A 218 24.07 22.94 1.52
N LEU A 219 23.22 23.57 0.73
CA LEU A 219 22.18 22.92 -0.05
C LEU A 219 22.80 22.24 -1.28
N CYS A 220 22.61 20.94 -1.40
CA CYS A 220 23.16 20.10 -2.45
C CYS A 220 22.06 19.29 -3.15
N SER A 221 22.31 18.92 -4.40
CA SER A 221 21.60 17.83 -5.05
C SER A 221 21.93 16.48 -4.39
N PHE A 222 21.08 15.49 -4.66
CA PHE A 222 21.32 14.09 -4.34
C PHE A 222 21.50 13.30 -5.64
N ASP A 223 22.55 12.47 -5.73
CA ASP A 223 22.83 11.70 -6.93
C ASP A 223 23.43 10.31 -6.62
N ILE A 224 23.19 9.36 -7.53
CA ILE A 224 23.76 8.02 -7.49
C ILE A 224 24.35 7.71 -8.86
N GLY A 225 25.67 7.59 -8.94
CA GLY A 225 26.41 7.38 -10.19
C GLY A 225 26.24 8.53 -11.18
N GLY A 226 26.05 9.76 -10.68
CA GLY A 226 25.75 10.93 -11.50
C GLY A 226 24.30 11.01 -11.99
N HIS A 227 23.44 10.05 -11.66
CA HIS A 227 21.99 10.19 -11.87
C HIS A 227 21.41 11.08 -10.77
N LEU A 228 20.91 12.26 -11.15
CA LEU A 228 20.38 13.24 -10.20
C LEU A 228 18.93 12.90 -9.82
N ALA A 229 18.64 12.93 -8.52
CA ALA A 229 17.27 12.94 -8.04
C ALA A 229 16.59 14.27 -8.40
N SER A 230 15.31 14.20 -8.74
CA SER A 230 14.52 15.35 -9.20
C SER A 230 13.93 16.17 -8.05
N ASP A 231 13.63 15.51 -6.93
CA ASP A 231 12.82 16.06 -5.84
C ASP A 231 13.46 15.90 -4.44
N ILE A 232 14.60 15.22 -4.34
CA ILE A 232 15.35 15.08 -3.08
C ILE A 232 16.25 16.30 -2.87
N LEU A 233 16.05 16.99 -1.74
CA LEU A 233 16.97 18.01 -1.26
C LEU A 233 17.88 17.45 -0.19
N ARG A 234 19.18 17.72 -0.31
CA ARG A 234 20.17 17.35 0.72
C ARG A 234 20.80 18.61 1.29
N VAL A 235 20.76 18.76 2.61
CA VAL A 235 21.38 19.87 3.33
C VAL A 235 22.51 19.34 4.18
N ARG A 236 23.73 19.76 3.87
CA ARG A 236 24.92 19.43 4.65
C ARG A 236 25.26 20.56 5.60
N MET A 237 25.39 20.23 6.88
CA MET A 237 25.76 21.15 7.95
C MET A 237 27.27 21.15 8.18
N GLN A 238 27.80 22.20 8.82
CA GLN A 238 29.24 22.34 9.07
C GLN A 238 29.84 21.25 9.96
N ASP A 239 29.04 20.67 10.86
CA ASP A 239 29.45 19.62 11.79
C ASP A 239 29.39 18.21 11.19
N GLY A 240 29.08 18.09 9.90
CA GLY A 240 29.07 16.82 9.16
C GLY A 240 27.69 16.18 9.02
N TYR A 241 26.70 16.62 9.82
CA TYR A 241 25.32 16.13 9.69
C TYR A 241 24.74 16.45 8.31
N GLN A 242 23.94 15.52 7.80
CA GLN A 242 23.21 15.66 6.54
C GLN A 242 21.73 15.41 6.79
N LEU A 243 20.89 16.36 6.40
CA LEU A 243 19.45 16.22 6.38
C LEU A 243 18.98 16.03 4.94
N LEU A 244 18.29 14.92 4.66
CA LEU A 244 17.57 14.72 3.42
C LEU A 244 16.11 15.08 3.62
N TYR A 245 15.57 15.87 2.69
CA TYR A 245 14.14 16.06 2.51
C TYR A 245 13.72 15.30 1.25
N ILE A 246 12.84 14.32 1.45
CA ILE A 246 12.36 13.37 0.46
C ILE A 246 10.83 13.49 0.41
N PRO A 247 10.29 14.40 -0.41
CA PRO A 247 8.84 14.52 -0.55
C PRO A 247 8.23 13.19 -1.05
N GLY A 248 6.99 12.89 -0.67
CA GLY A 248 6.31 11.65 -1.04
C GLY A 248 6.51 10.48 -0.09
N GLU A 249 7.49 10.55 0.80
CA GLU A 249 7.81 9.49 1.76
C GLU A 249 7.02 9.60 3.06
N VAL A 250 6.70 8.46 3.69
CA VAL A 250 5.99 8.43 4.99
C VAL A 250 6.80 9.17 6.06
N GLU A 251 8.13 9.09 5.97
CA GLU A 251 9.08 9.83 6.78
C GLU A 251 9.93 10.73 5.88
N PRO A 252 9.44 11.94 5.56
CA PRO A 252 10.01 12.81 4.52
C PRO A 252 11.33 13.48 4.95
N LEU A 253 11.70 13.40 6.23
CA LEU A 253 12.93 13.97 6.77
C LEU A 253 13.81 12.86 7.34
N GLN A 254 15.01 12.73 6.79
CA GLN A 254 15.99 11.72 7.21
C GLN A 254 17.28 12.41 7.62
N LEU A 255 17.73 12.19 8.87
CA LEU A 255 18.95 12.79 9.42
C LEU A 255 20.05 11.74 9.51
N PHE A 256 21.23 12.09 9.00
CA PHE A 256 22.42 11.25 9.01
C PHE A 256 23.56 11.98 9.70
N ALA A 257 24.22 11.31 10.65
CA ALA A 257 25.39 11.86 11.32
C ALA A 257 26.63 11.80 10.41
N THR A 258 26.72 10.76 9.56
CA THR A 258 27.88 10.52 8.69
C THR A 258 27.47 10.16 7.26
N GLU A 259 28.41 10.29 6.30
CA GLU A 259 28.23 9.79 4.93
C GLU A 259 28.00 8.27 4.89
N ARG A 260 28.57 7.54 5.86
CA ARG A 260 28.35 6.12 6.03
C ARG A 260 26.89 5.82 6.36
N ASP A 261 26.30 6.54 7.30
CA ASP A 261 24.88 6.34 7.67
C ASP A 261 23.94 6.60 6.49
N LEU A 262 24.24 7.64 5.70
CA LEU A 262 23.50 7.93 4.47
C LEU A 262 23.64 6.80 3.43
N TYR A 263 24.85 6.29 3.23
CA TYR A 263 25.08 5.16 2.31
C TYR A 263 24.31 3.91 2.74
N TRP A 264 24.31 3.61 4.04
CA TRP A 264 23.56 2.50 4.61
C TRP A 264 22.06 2.65 4.44
N TRP A 265 21.56 3.87 4.64
CA TRP A 265 20.15 4.17 4.38
C TRP A 265 19.78 3.95 2.91
N VAL A 266 20.61 4.36 1.94
CA VAL A 266 20.34 4.10 0.52
C VAL A 266 20.23 2.60 0.23
N LEU A 267 21.12 1.78 0.81
CA LEU A 267 21.05 0.33 0.65
C LEU A 267 19.76 -0.24 1.27
N ASN A 268 19.41 0.14 2.50
CA ASN A 268 18.18 -0.32 3.15
C ASN A 268 16.92 0.10 2.40
N THR A 269 16.89 1.31 1.85
CA THR A 269 15.74 1.83 1.09
C THR A 269 15.63 1.20 -0.30
N SER A 270 16.64 0.45 -0.78
CA SER A 270 16.66 -0.18 -2.12
C SER A 270 16.85 -1.70 -2.11
N ASN A 271 16.66 -2.36 -0.96
CA ASN A 271 16.92 -3.79 -0.77
C ASN A 271 15.81 -4.73 -1.23
N HIS A 272 14.56 -4.26 -1.29
CA HIS A 272 13.39 -4.99 -1.75
C HIS A 272 12.80 -4.33 -2.99
N ALA A 273 12.13 -5.12 -3.84
CA ALA A 273 11.58 -4.65 -5.12
C ALA A 273 10.66 -3.42 -4.96
N ASP A 274 9.76 -3.46 -3.98
CA ASP A 274 8.77 -2.40 -3.76
C ASP A 274 9.44 -1.10 -3.27
N ASN A 275 10.29 -1.19 -2.23
CA ASN A 275 11.03 -0.05 -1.69
C ASN A 275 11.96 0.56 -2.74
N ARG A 276 12.62 -0.30 -3.52
CA ARG A 276 13.51 0.12 -4.60
C ARG A 276 12.75 0.83 -5.71
N SER A 277 11.61 0.29 -6.15
CA SER A 277 10.75 0.93 -7.16
C SER A 277 10.31 2.32 -6.68
N ARG A 278 9.87 2.42 -5.42
CA ARG A 278 9.50 3.68 -4.78
C ARG A 278 10.66 4.67 -4.74
N PHE A 279 11.84 4.25 -4.28
CA PHE A 279 13.03 5.09 -4.23
C PHE A 279 13.48 5.57 -5.61
N MET A 280 13.43 4.69 -6.62
CA MET A 280 13.74 5.03 -8.00
C MET A 280 12.77 6.04 -8.60
N SER A 281 11.55 6.14 -8.07
CA SER A 281 10.57 7.13 -8.52
C SER A 281 11.00 8.58 -8.22
N HIS A 282 12.03 8.82 -7.40
CA HIS A 282 12.61 10.16 -7.20
C HIS A 282 13.54 10.59 -8.34
N PHE A 283 13.90 9.69 -9.25
CA PHE A 283 14.80 9.94 -10.37
C PHE A 283 14.05 10.00 -11.70
N PRO A 284 14.45 10.88 -12.64
CA PRO A 284 13.85 10.93 -13.97
C PRO A 284 13.92 9.58 -14.70
N LEU A 285 12.99 9.29 -15.61
CA LEU A 285 12.97 8.06 -16.42
C LEU A 285 14.26 7.88 -17.23
N ALA A 286 14.89 8.99 -17.63
CA ALA A 286 16.19 9.01 -18.30
C ALA A 286 17.31 8.33 -17.49
N SER A 287 17.15 8.23 -16.17
CA SER A 287 18.10 7.58 -15.28
C SER A 287 17.97 6.06 -15.33
N GLN A 288 16.85 5.53 -15.83
CA GLN A 288 16.59 4.10 -15.90
C GLN A 288 17.16 3.46 -17.17
N THR A 289 17.47 4.26 -18.20
CA THR A 289 17.98 3.79 -19.48
C THR A 289 19.50 3.83 -19.56
N ASP A 290 20.08 2.79 -20.18
CA ASP A 290 21.51 2.76 -20.50
C ASP A 290 21.79 3.73 -21.67
N LYS A 291 22.92 4.45 -21.59
CA LYS A 291 23.51 5.16 -22.72
C LYS A 291 24.81 4.46 -23.11
N HIS A 292 25.31 4.72 -24.31
CA HIS A 292 26.50 4.06 -24.85
C HIS A 292 27.69 4.03 -23.86
N ASP A 293 27.85 5.09 -23.07
CA ASP A 293 28.95 5.28 -22.11
C ASP A 293 28.50 5.31 -20.62
N SER A 294 27.21 5.07 -20.32
CA SER A 294 26.65 5.14 -18.95
C SER A 294 25.68 4.02 -18.64
N VAL A 295 25.83 3.44 -17.45
CA VAL A 295 24.89 2.44 -16.90
C VAL A 295 23.71 3.11 -16.21
N GLY A 296 22.51 2.53 -16.34
CA GLY A 296 21.31 3.01 -15.67
C GLY A 296 21.38 2.92 -14.14
N LEU A 297 20.53 3.68 -13.47
CA LEU A 297 20.45 3.79 -12.01
C LEU A 297 20.22 2.45 -11.33
N ASN A 298 19.40 1.58 -11.93
CA ASN A 298 19.20 0.22 -11.42
C ASN A 298 20.52 -0.54 -11.32
N HIS A 299 21.33 -0.48 -12.37
CA HIS A 299 22.64 -1.10 -12.34
C HIS A 299 23.55 -0.46 -11.29
N MET A 300 23.50 0.88 -11.16
CA MET A 300 24.27 1.60 -10.15
C MET A 300 23.91 1.18 -8.72
N LEU A 301 22.62 1.00 -8.42
CA LEU A 301 22.17 0.49 -7.12
C LEU A 301 22.72 -0.91 -6.85
N ASP A 302 22.74 -1.81 -7.84
CA ASP A 302 23.31 -3.15 -7.68
C ASP A 302 24.83 -3.09 -7.41
N LEU A 303 25.53 -2.17 -8.05
CA LEU A 303 26.94 -1.90 -7.80
C LEU A 303 27.18 -1.33 -6.39
N LEU A 304 26.28 -0.49 -5.88
CA LEU A 304 26.32 -0.04 -4.47
C LEU A 304 26.22 -1.25 -3.53
N PHE A 305 25.35 -2.23 -3.81
CA PHE A 305 25.29 -3.47 -3.02
C PHE A 305 26.53 -4.34 -3.16
N TYR A 306 27.22 -4.33 -4.30
CA TYR A 306 28.45 -5.12 -4.50
C TYR A 306 29.58 -4.69 -3.53
N ASN A 307 29.63 -3.40 -3.18
CA ASN A 307 30.65 -2.79 -2.31
C ASN A 307 30.14 -2.37 -0.91
N TRP A 308 29.06 -3.00 -0.44
CA TRP A 308 28.31 -2.63 0.78
C TRP A 308 29.15 -2.48 2.06
N GLY A 309 30.34 -3.10 2.14
CA GLY A 309 31.23 -3.05 3.31
C GLY A 309 32.23 -1.88 3.36
N SER A 310 32.15 -0.90 2.44
CA SER A 310 33.04 0.28 2.41
C SER A 310 32.54 1.43 3.31
N GLU A 311 33.45 2.28 3.81
CA GLU A 311 33.06 3.47 4.62
C GLU A 311 32.36 4.56 3.80
N ARG A 312 32.60 4.57 2.48
CA ARG A 312 32.00 5.48 1.50
C ARG A 312 32.00 4.81 0.14
N HIS A 313 30.94 5.03 -0.65
CA HIS A 313 30.93 4.65 -2.05
C HIS A 313 31.16 5.86 -2.96
N ALA A 314 32.12 5.78 -3.89
CA ALA A 314 32.47 6.88 -4.80
C ALA A 314 31.30 7.32 -5.70
N CYS A 315 30.34 6.42 -5.93
CA CYS A 315 29.15 6.70 -6.74
C CYS A 315 27.99 7.33 -5.95
N LEU A 316 28.05 7.46 -4.62
CA LEU A 316 27.00 8.16 -3.87
C LEU A 316 27.38 9.63 -3.73
N ASN A 317 26.48 10.52 -4.17
CA ASN A 317 26.72 11.96 -4.27
C ASN A 317 28.01 12.25 -5.05
N GLN A 318 28.14 11.64 -6.23
CA GLN A 318 29.31 11.76 -7.09
C GLN A 318 29.45 13.16 -7.67
N LEU A 319 28.34 13.79 -8.05
CA LEU A 319 28.33 15.17 -8.55
C LEU A 319 28.40 16.16 -7.39
N ASP A 320 27.68 15.89 -6.29
CA ASP A 320 27.65 16.73 -5.08
C ASP A 320 27.38 18.23 -5.40
N SER A 321 26.54 18.48 -6.41
CA SER A 321 26.30 19.81 -6.96
C SER A 321 25.68 20.75 -5.93
N VAL A 322 26.27 21.94 -5.78
CA VAL A 322 25.74 22.97 -4.87
C VAL A 322 24.60 23.72 -5.53
N ILE A 323 23.50 23.84 -4.81
CA ILE A 323 22.34 24.63 -5.22
C ILE A 323 22.49 26.02 -4.61
N THR A 324 22.61 27.04 -5.47
CA THR A 324 22.80 28.44 -5.06
C THR A 324 21.52 29.27 -5.13
N THR A 325 20.40 28.66 -5.54
CA THR A 325 19.07 29.25 -5.67
C THR A 325 18.18 28.87 -4.49
N ASP A 326 17.00 29.51 -4.38
CA ASP A 326 15.97 29.11 -3.43
C ASP A 326 15.62 27.61 -3.58
N ALA A 327 15.55 26.91 -2.46
CA ALA A 327 15.33 25.46 -2.42
C ALA A 327 14.04 25.04 -3.12
N PHE A 328 12.96 25.82 -2.96
CA PHE A 328 11.64 25.51 -3.50
C PHE A 328 11.47 25.96 -4.95
N ASN A 329 12.22 26.98 -5.39
CA ASN A 329 12.42 27.25 -6.82
C ASN A 329 13.09 26.06 -7.50
N THR A 330 14.14 25.50 -6.88
CA THR A 330 14.86 24.34 -7.43
C THR A 330 13.96 23.11 -7.54
N LEU A 331 13.18 22.80 -6.49
CA LEU A 331 12.18 21.72 -6.53
C LEU A 331 11.14 21.92 -7.64
N ARG A 332 10.60 23.14 -7.78
CA ARG A 332 9.67 23.48 -8.86
C ARG A 332 10.28 23.29 -10.24
N ASP A 333 11.48 23.81 -10.44
CA ASP A 333 12.13 23.81 -11.76
C ASP A 333 12.57 22.39 -12.16
N ASN A 334 13.07 21.59 -11.20
CA ASN A 334 13.37 20.18 -11.43
C ASN A 334 12.10 19.37 -11.72
N ALA A 335 11.01 19.57 -10.98
CA ALA A 335 9.74 18.90 -11.23
C ALA A 335 9.17 19.25 -12.62
N ARG A 336 9.27 20.52 -13.02
CA ARG A 336 8.90 20.97 -14.36
C ARG A 336 9.73 20.29 -15.43
N GLN A 337 11.07 20.34 -15.31
CA GLN A 337 11.96 19.74 -16.29
C GLN A 337 11.72 18.24 -16.42
N ARG A 338 11.59 17.55 -15.28
CA ARG A 338 11.27 16.13 -15.23
C ARG A 338 9.98 15.80 -15.97
N MET A 339 8.89 16.55 -15.76
CA MET A 339 7.62 16.29 -16.46
C MET A 339 7.79 16.36 -17.99
N PHE A 340 8.62 17.27 -18.49
CA PHE A 340 8.93 17.35 -19.93
C PHE A 340 9.82 16.19 -20.40
N ASP A 341 10.88 15.88 -19.66
CA ASP A 341 11.83 14.82 -20.02
C ASP A 341 11.18 13.44 -19.99
N ASP A 342 10.40 13.15 -18.95
CA ASP A 342 9.67 11.89 -18.80
C ASP A 342 8.60 11.75 -19.90
N ALA A 343 7.92 12.84 -20.25
CA ALA A 343 6.99 12.84 -21.39
C ALA A 343 7.68 12.58 -22.72
N HIS A 344 8.87 13.13 -22.94
CA HIS A 344 9.65 12.88 -24.15
C HIS A 344 10.11 11.42 -24.25
N ILE A 345 10.42 10.77 -23.13
CA ILE A 345 10.83 9.36 -23.11
C ILE A 345 9.62 8.43 -23.28
N ALA A 346 8.51 8.74 -22.63
CA ALA A 346 7.32 7.90 -22.62
C ALA A 346 6.50 7.97 -23.91
N LEU A 347 6.50 9.12 -24.60
CA LEU A 347 5.67 9.37 -25.77
C LEU A 347 6.48 9.35 -27.06
N ARG A 348 5.90 8.79 -28.12
CA ARG A 348 6.45 8.88 -29.48
C ARG A 348 5.76 9.96 -30.28
N SER A 349 6.53 10.88 -30.85
CA SER A 349 6.00 11.90 -31.75
C SER A 349 5.91 11.42 -33.20
N ASN A 350 5.00 12.03 -33.97
CA ASN A 350 4.90 11.79 -35.42
C ASN A 350 6.17 12.20 -36.17
N ALA A 351 6.94 13.16 -35.64
CA ALA A 351 8.19 13.61 -36.24
C ALA A 351 9.34 12.59 -36.05
N GLU A 352 9.38 11.88 -34.92
CA GLU A 352 10.36 10.82 -34.66
C GLU A 352 10.09 9.56 -35.50
N LEU A 353 8.82 9.17 -35.66
CA LEU A 353 8.42 8.06 -36.52
C LEU A 353 8.83 8.30 -37.99
N ARG A 354 8.83 9.56 -38.46
CA ARG A 354 9.22 9.94 -39.83
C ARG A 354 10.72 9.94 -40.12
N LYS A 355 11.60 9.89 -39.09
CA LYS A 355 13.06 10.11 -39.26
C LYS A 355 13.92 8.84 -39.32
N GLN A 356 13.34 7.63 -39.20
CA GLN A 356 13.97 6.29 -39.21
C GLN A 356 15.45 6.13 -38.79
N LEU A 357 15.67 5.52 -37.61
CA LEU A 357 16.57 4.38 -37.33
C LEU A 357 16.76 4.20 -35.81
N TRP A 358 15.90 3.44 -35.13
CA TRP A 358 16.18 2.95 -33.76
C TRP A 358 15.53 1.58 -33.53
N ILE A 359 16.09 0.54 -34.16
CA ILE A 359 15.67 -0.86 -33.95
C ILE A 359 16.25 -1.44 -32.64
N GLY A 360 17.28 -0.81 -32.05
CA GLY A 360 17.98 -1.33 -30.86
C GLY A 360 17.25 -1.15 -29.51
N TYR A 361 16.25 -0.26 -29.41
CA TYR A 361 15.56 0.01 -28.13
C TYR A 361 14.31 -0.84 -27.89
N LEU A 362 13.77 -1.50 -28.94
CA LEU A 362 12.49 -2.23 -28.83
C LEU A 362 12.61 -3.52 -28.00
N SER A 363 13.77 -4.20 -28.02
CA SER A 363 13.98 -5.45 -27.27
C SER A 363 14.25 -5.24 -25.78
N ALA A 364 14.73 -4.06 -25.37
CA ALA A 364 15.01 -3.74 -23.97
C ALA A 364 13.75 -3.26 -23.21
N PHE A 365 12.79 -2.66 -23.92
CA PHE A 365 11.54 -2.15 -23.32
C PHE A 365 10.45 -3.22 -23.19
N SER A 366 10.46 -4.27 -24.02
CA SER A 366 9.39 -5.28 -24.05
C SER A 366 9.38 -6.27 -22.87
N GLN A 367 10.47 -6.36 -22.09
CA GLN A 367 10.55 -7.28 -20.95
C GLN A 367 10.22 -6.64 -19.58
N ILE A 368 9.92 -5.33 -19.55
CA ILE A 368 9.60 -4.62 -18.31
C ILE A 368 8.12 -4.25 -18.34
N ALA A 369 7.24 -5.24 -18.25
CA ALA A 369 5.77 -5.08 -18.29
C ALA A 369 5.15 -4.56 -16.97
N SER A 370 5.94 -3.95 -16.08
CA SER A 370 5.53 -3.51 -14.73
C SER A 370 5.75 -2.02 -14.36
N PRO A 371 6.63 -1.19 -14.99
CA PRO A 371 6.89 0.18 -14.54
C PRO A 371 5.87 1.20 -15.05
N MET A 372 4.96 0.84 -15.97
CA MET A 372 4.00 1.81 -16.53
C MET A 372 3.08 2.41 -15.45
N SER A 373 2.81 1.67 -14.36
CA SER A 373 2.10 2.21 -13.19
C SER A 373 2.77 3.44 -12.56
N ALA A 374 4.10 3.58 -12.67
CA ALA A 374 4.87 4.72 -12.15
C ALA A 374 4.96 5.91 -13.13
N VAL A 375 4.71 5.68 -14.43
CA VAL A 375 4.69 6.72 -15.48
C VAL A 375 3.32 7.42 -15.55
N ASP A 376 2.28 6.76 -15.02
CA ASP A 376 0.88 7.15 -15.20
C ASP A 376 0.43 8.34 -14.33
N TRP A 377 1.17 8.74 -13.30
CA TRP A 377 0.79 9.84 -12.38
C TRP A 377 1.87 10.94 -12.33
N PRO A 378 1.54 12.24 -12.37
CA PRO A 378 2.55 13.30 -12.37
C PRO A 378 3.26 13.36 -11.01
N ILE A 379 4.48 12.81 -10.96
CA ILE A 379 5.38 12.78 -9.80
C ILE A 379 5.64 14.18 -9.23
N ALA A 380 5.48 15.23 -10.05
CA ALA A 380 5.48 16.61 -9.59
C ALA A 380 4.54 16.83 -8.38
N LEU A 381 3.35 16.23 -8.35
CA LEU A 381 2.39 16.42 -7.26
C LEU A 381 2.82 15.78 -5.92
N ALA A 382 3.79 14.85 -5.92
CA ALA A 382 4.30 14.26 -4.69
C ALA A 382 4.92 15.34 -3.76
N VAL A 383 5.62 16.32 -4.33
CA VAL A 383 6.29 17.40 -3.59
C VAL A 383 5.34 18.32 -2.83
N VAL A 384 4.11 18.47 -3.32
CA VAL A 384 3.12 19.40 -2.76
C VAL A 384 2.10 18.70 -1.87
N GLY A 385 1.89 17.39 -2.07
CA GLY A 385 0.81 16.65 -1.42
C GLY A 385 1.26 15.44 -0.63
N ALA A 386 2.16 14.61 -1.13
CA ALA A 386 2.48 13.32 -0.52
C ALA A 386 3.63 13.45 0.48
N GLY A 387 3.50 12.82 1.65
CA GLY A 387 4.63 12.60 2.57
C GLY A 387 4.48 13.14 3.99
N LEU A 388 3.27 13.44 4.47
CA LEU A 388 3.03 13.65 5.89
C LEU A 388 2.38 12.43 6.53
N MET A 389 2.73 12.18 7.78
CA MET A 389 2.22 11.07 8.56
C MET A 389 0.69 11.03 8.68
N GLN A 390 0.02 12.18 8.66
CA GLN A 390 -1.45 12.25 8.70
C GLN A 390 -2.13 11.78 7.40
N VAL A 391 -1.34 11.56 6.35
CA VAL A 391 -1.78 11.47 4.96
C VAL A 391 -1.62 10.06 4.38
N GLY A 392 -1.07 9.10 5.15
CA GLY A 392 -0.76 7.73 4.70
C GLY A 392 -1.87 7.03 3.91
N LEU A 393 -3.13 7.18 4.35
CA LEU A 393 -4.34 6.63 3.67
C LEU A 393 -4.57 7.18 2.26
N HIS A 394 -4.08 8.38 1.97
CA HIS A 394 -4.24 9.10 0.70
C HIS A 394 -2.99 9.01 -0.19
N ILE A 395 -1.83 8.64 0.36
CA ILE A 395 -0.60 8.42 -0.42
C ILE A 395 -0.76 7.18 -1.29
N ASP A 396 -1.25 6.07 -0.71
CA ASP A 396 -1.54 4.87 -1.50
C ASP A 396 -2.57 5.20 -2.58
N GLN A 397 -3.68 5.85 -2.24
CA GLN A 397 -4.68 6.25 -3.25
C GLN A 397 -4.15 7.23 -4.32
N ALA A 398 -3.21 8.12 -3.97
CA ALA A 398 -2.55 9.03 -4.92
C ALA A 398 -1.62 8.29 -5.90
N ILE A 399 -1.06 7.15 -5.49
CA ILE A 399 -0.08 6.36 -6.25
C ILE A 399 -0.75 5.19 -6.98
N THR A 400 -1.63 4.45 -6.31
CA THR A 400 -2.27 3.21 -6.76
C THR A 400 -3.71 3.39 -7.23
N GLY A 401 -4.28 4.61 -7.11
CA GLY A 401 -5.64 4.92 -7.54
C GLY A 401 -5.87 4.50 -9.00
N ARG A 402 -6.91 3.71 -9.24
CA ARG A 402 -7.21 3.13 -10.56
C ARG A 402 -7.71 4.19 -11.53
N THR A 403 -8.30 5.26 -11.01
CA THR A 403 -8.76 6.41 -11.79
C THR A 403 -7.99 7.68 -11.47
N THR A 404 -7.95 8.59 -12.42
CA THR A 404 -7.41 9.95 -12.25
C THR A 404 -8.11 10.70 -11.13
N ALA A 405 -9.43 10.53 -10.98
CA ALA A 405 -10.21 11.17 -9.93
C ALA A 405 -9.81 10.67 -8.53
N GLU A 406 -9.60 9.36 -8.37
CA GLU A 406 -9.10 8.77 -7.11
C GLU A 406 -7.73 9.33 -6.74
N ARG A 407 -6.81 9.37 -7.71
CA ARG A 407 -5.47 9.89 -7.51
C ARG A 407 -5.46 11.38 -7.17
N GLN A 408 -6.28 12.19 -7.86
CA GLN A 408 -6.48 13.61 -7.58
C GLN A 408 -7.07 13.85 -6.19
N ALA A 409 -8.08 13.06 -5.79
CA ALA A 409 -8.69 13.15 -4.46
C ALA A 409 -7.67 12.84 -3.36
N GLY A 410 -6.84 11.80 -3.57
CA GLY A 410 -5.72 11.46 -2.69
C GLY A 410 -4.78 12.66 -2.50
N VAL A 411 -4.26 13.23 -3.59
CA VAL A 411 -3.34 14.39 -3.50
C VAL A 411 -4.01 15.63 -2.89
N ILE A 412 -5.27 15.93 -3.21
CA ILE A 412 -5.98 17.08 -2.60
C ILE A 412 -6.07 16.92 -1.09
N ALA A 413 -6.50 15.74 -0.62
CA ALA A 413 -6.57 15.45 0.82
C ALA A 413 -5.20 15.58 1.49
N ALA A 414 -4.16 15.15 0.78
CA ALA A 414 -2.77 15.18 1.19
C ALA A 414 -2.24 16.61 1.41
N VAL A 415 -2.43 17.48 0.40
CA VAL A 415 -2.08 18.91 0.47
C VAL A 415 -2.87 19.60 1.60
N ILE A 416 -4.19 19.33 1.70
CA ILE A 416 -5.03 19.92 2.74
C ILE A 416 -4.58 19.48 4.14
N GLY A 417 -4.20 18.22 4.32
CA GLY A 417 -3.64 17.69 5.56
C GLY A 417 -2.34 18.39 5.97
N ALA A 418 -1.47 18.71 5.01
CA ALA A 418 -0.25 19.49 5.25
C ALA A 418 -0.56 20.92 5.71
N ILE A 419 -1.53 21.58 5.05
CA ILE A 419 -2.01 22.90 5.46
C ILE A 419 -2.62 22.81 6.87
N ALA A 420 -3.44 21.80 7.18
CA ALA A 420 -4.02 21.62 8.52
C ALA A 420 -2.94 21.44 9.59
N THR A 421 -1.95 20.56 9.35
CA THR A 421 -0.83 20.32 10.28
C THR A 421 -0.08 21.61 10.62
N LEU A 422 0.15 22.45 9.62
CA LEU A 422 0.83 23.73 9.78
C LEU A 422 0.05 24.72 10.66
N PHE A 423 -1.28 24.66 10.65
CA PHE A 423 -2.17 25.59 11.37
C PHE A 423 -2.69 25.04 12.70
N ASP A 424 -2.71 23.72 12.91
CA ASP A 424 -3.06 23.07 14.18
C ASP A 424 -1.92 23.15 15.22
N ALA A 425 -0.67 23.37 14.79
CA ALA A 425 0.53 23.36 15.63
C ALA A 425 0.74 24.59 16.54
N VAL A 426 -0.29 25.43 16.77
CA VAL A 426 -0.20 26.63 17.63
C VAL A 426 0.23 26.31 19.08
N ALA A 427 -0.08 25.11 19.58
CA ALA A 427 0.41 24.62 20.87
C ALA A 427 1.94 24.35 20.87
N LEU A 428 2.48 23.85 19.76
CA LEU A 428 3.91 23.55 19.59
C LEU A 428 4.75 24.84 19.43
N ALA A 429 4.20 25.90 18.82
CA ALA A 429 4.84 27.20 18.74
C ALA A 429 5.14 27.81 20.14
N SER A 430 4.35 27.42 21.14
CA SER A 430 4.55 27.82 22.54
C SER A 430 5.71 27.04 23.20
N LEU A 431 5.85 25.75 22.88
CA LEU A 431 7.00 24.91 23.23
C LEU A 431 8.30 25.35 22.53
N LEU A 432 8.22 25.72 21.25
CA LEU A 432 9.35 26.25 20.47
C LEU A 432 9.82 27.62 20.96
N LYS A 433 8.90 28.45 21.48
CA LYS A 433 9.24 29.71 22.16
C LYS A 433 9.95 29.50 23.50
N ALA A 434 9.54 28.49 24.28
CA ALA A 434 10.22 28.12 25.52
C ALA A 434 11.61 27.51 25.25
N ALA A 435 11.70 26.60 24.27
CA ALA A 435 12.98 26.00 23.86
C ALA A 435 13.95 27.04 23.26
N GLY A 436 13.44 28.09 22.62
CA GLY A 436 14.23 29.21 22.11
C GLY A 436 14.95 30.03 23.18
N GLN A 437 14.55 29.95 24.45
CA GLN A 437 15.19 30.65 25.58
C GLN A 437 16.13 29.74 26.40
N ASP A 438 16.00 28.41 26.31
CA ASP A 438 16.74 27.44 27.14
C ASP A 438 17.72 26.53 26.35
N LEU A 439 18.00 26.83 25.08
CA LEU A 439 18.85 26.01 24.20
C LEU A 439 20.34 25.91 24.62
N GLU A 440 20.79 26.67 25.62
CA GLU A 440 22.13 26.54 26.21
C GLU A 440 22.18 25.70 27.51
N ALA A 441 21.04 25.27 28.07
CA ALA A 441 21.00 24.77 29.45
C ALA A 441 20.24 23.44 29.64
N LEU A 442 20.38 22.45 28.75
CA LEU A 442 19.85 21.11 29.03
C LEU A 442 20.80 20.02 28.55
N GLY A 443 21.43 19.37 29.54
CA GLY A 443 22.33 18.24 29.37
C GLY A 443 21.67 17.02 28.74
N VAL A 444 22.54 16.23 28.13
CA VAL A 444 22.28 14.96 27.45
C VAL A 444 21.39 14.06 28.31
N GLY A 445 20.13 13.91 27.92
CA GLY A 445 19.27 12.84 28.40
C GLY A 445 19.52 11.60 27.55
N GLU A 446 20.34 10.68 28.06
CA GLU A 446 20.48 9.33 27.53
C GLU A 446 19.10 8.64 27.55
N ASN A 447 18.48 8.55 26.38
CA ASN A 447 17.50 7.53 26.03
C ASN A 447 17.49 7.41 24.50
N ALA A 448 18.68 7.25 23.91
CA ALA A 448 18.76 6.52 22.66
C ALA A 448 18.43 5.04 23.00
N PRO A 449 17.71 4.30 22.15
CA PRO A 449 17.60 2.86 22.33
C PRO A 449 19.03 2.30 22.38
N VAL A 450 19.42 1.76 23.53
CA VAL A 450 20.67 1.02 23.66
C VAL A 450 20.48 -0.22 22.78
N GLU A 451 21.21 -0.27 21.66
CA GLU A 451 21.18 -1.44 20.77
C GLU A 451 21.53 -2.69 21.61
N PRO A 452 20.76 -3.79 21.51
CA PRO A 452 21.08 -5.01 22.26
C PRO A 452 22.50 -5.46 21.95
N GLU A 453 23.30 -5.81 22.97
CA GLU A 453 24.69 -6.28 22.79
C GLU A 453 24.78 -7.45 21.80
N ASP A 454 23.73 -8.27 21.70
CA ASP A 454 23.59 -9.40 20.78
C ASP A 454 23.47 -9.02 19.30
N GLU A 455 23.05 -7.79 18.97
CA GLU A 455 22.93 -7.28 17.59
C GLU A 455 24.26 -6.67 17.08
N LEU A 456 25.12 -6.24 18.02
CA LEU A 456 26.51 -5.88 17.76
C LEU A 456 27.41 -7.12 17.65
N ALA A 457 26.92 -8.26 18.13
CA ALA A 457 27.62 -9.53 18.03
C ALA A 457 27.70 -10.02 16.57
N PRO A 458 28.70 -10.84 16.25
CA PRO A 458 28.87 -11.45 14.93
C PRO A 458 27.68 -12.31 14.48
N ALA A 459 27.25 -12.11 13.24
CA ALA A 459 26.37 -13.04 12.54
C ALA A 459 27.06 -14.40 12.39
N THR A 460 26.31 -15.45 12.70
CA THR A 460 26.75 -16.83 12.53
C THR A 460 26.78 -17.19 11.04
N ALA A 461 27.58 -18.21 10.68
CA ALA A 461 27.65 -18.69 9.29
C ALA A 461 26.26 -19.11 8.75
N THR A 462 25.41 -19.69 9.60
CA THR A 462 24.04 -20.06 9.24
C THR A 462 23.18 -18.82 9.01
N GLU A 463 23.24 -17.79 9.85
CA GLU A 463 22.51 -16.54 9.63
C GLU A 463 22.95 -15.84 8.33
N ILE A 464 24.25 -15.88 8.01
CA ILE A 464 24.78 -15.35 6.75
C ILE A 464 24.24 -16.17 5.56
N GLN A 465 24.21 -17.50 5.66
CA GLN A 465 23.64 -18.37 4.62
C GLN A 465 22.12 -18.24 4.49
N THR A 466 21.40 -17.88 5.55
CA THR A 466 19.96 -17.72 5.50
C THR A 466 19.56 -16.38 4.89
N TRP A 467 20.19 -15.29 5.34
CA TRP A 467 19.71 -13.95 5.04
C TRP A 467 20.47 -13.28 3.90
N VAL A 468 21.79 -13.42 3.81
CA VAL A 468 22.57 -12.76 2.73
C VAL A 468 22.27 -13.47 1.40
N PRO A 469 21.87 -12.81 0.30
CA PRO A 469 21.67 -13.45 -1.00
C PRO A 469 22.95 -14.12 -1.51
N ALA A 470 22.84 -15.23 -2.24
CA ALA A 470 23.99 -15.92 -2.82
C ALA A 470 24.86 -14.99 -3.68
N SER A 471 24.25 -14.02 -4.37
CA SER A 471 24.94 -12.98 -5.13
C SER A 471 25.81 -12.05 -4.28
N ALA A 472 25.51 -11.87 -3.00
CA ALA A 472 26.22 -11.02 -2.04
C ALA A 472 27.13 -11.80 -1.06
N ARG A 473 27.07 -13.14 -1.07
CA ARG A 473 27.97 -14.01 -0.27
C ARG A 473 29.39 -14.02 -0.85
N GLN A 474 30.37 -14.37 -0.03
CA GLN A 474 31.71 -14.70 -0.53
C GLN A 474 31.64 -16.00 -1.32
N THR A 475 31.93 -15.93 -2.61
CA THR A 475 32.19 -17.08 -3.47
C THR A 475 33.65 -17.03 -3.87
N GLU A 476 34.31 -18.19 -4.06
CA GLU A 476 35.65 -18.20 -4.67
C GLU A 476 35.60 -17.48 -6.02
N GLN A 477 36.61 -16.65 -6.30
CA GLN A 477 36.67 -15.80 -7.50
C GLN A 477 36.48 -16.59 -8.80
N SER A 478 36.96 -17.83 -8.84
CA SER A 478 36.80 -18.78 -9.95
C SER A 478 35.32 -19.06 -10.27
N THR A 479 34.54 -19.48 -9.28
CA THR A 479 33.09 -19.76 -9.42
C THR A 479 32.22 -18.55 -9.78
N LEU A 480 32.65 -17.33 -9.42
CA LEU A 480 31.92 -16.10 -9.77
C LEU A 480 32.08 -15.74 -11.25
N LEU A 481 33.26 -16.02 -11.82
CA LEU A 481 33.59 -15.68 -13.19
C LEU A 481 33.17 -16.75 -14.21
N GLU A 482 33.04 -18.02 -13.80
CA GLU A 482 32.61 -19.13 -14.67
C GLU A 482 31.45 -18.81 -15.62
N PRO A 483 30.33 -18.19 -15.18
CA PRO A 483 29.20 -17.90 -16.05
C PRO A 483 29.47 -16.81 -17.11
N PHE A 484 30.56 -16.04 -16.96
CA PHE A 484 30.93 -14.91 -17.82
C PHE A 484 32.04 -15.24 -18.81
N MET A 485 32.58 -16.46 -18.76
CA MET A 485 33.66 -16.87 -19.64
C MET A 485 33.17 -16.81 -21.09
N ALA A 486 33.85 -16.00 -21.89
CA ALA A 486 33.53 -15.86 -23.30
C ALA A 486 34.07 -17.08 -24.05
N ASN A 487 33.24 -17.70 -24.90
CA ASN A 487 33.69 -18.79 -25.76
C ASN A 487 34.36 -18.23 -27.03
N ILE A 488 35.47 -17.52 -26.87
CA ILE A 488 36.22 -16.87 -27.95
C ILE A 488 37.71 -17.16 -27.84
N VAL A 489 38.38 -17.29 -28.98
CA VAL A 489 39.84 -17.31 -29.05
C VAL A 489 40.32 -15.88 -29.27
N ILE A 490 41.11 -15.37 -28.34
CA ILE A 490 41.68 -14.02 -28.42
C ILE A 490 42.78 -14.02 -29.49
N GLU A 491 42.58 -13.21 -30.51
CA GLU A 491 43.54 -13.02 -31.61
C GLU A 491 44.08 -11.58 -31.59
N GLY A 492 45.41 -11.41 -31.68
CA GLY A 492 46.07 -10.10 -31.76
C GLY A 492 46.84 -9.69 -30.50
N GLU A 493 47.40 -8.48 -30.53
CA GLU A 493 48.16 -7.90 -29.41
C GLU A 493 47.25 -7.10 -28.49
N ALA A 494 47.58 -7.09 -27.20
CA ALA A 494 46.90 -6.28 -26.21
C ALA A 494 47.06 -4.77 -26.47
N GLY A 495 46.04 -4.00 -26.13
CA GLY A 495 46.10 -2.54 -26.14
C GLY A 495 47.11 -1.96 -25.15
N SER A 496 47.39 -0.66 -25.29
CA SER A 496 48.29 0.10 -24.42
C SER A 496 47.60 1.37 -23.87
N GLY A 497 48.14 1.95 -22.79
CA GLY A 497 47.59 3.16 -22.18
C GLY A 497 46.22 2.90 -21.52
N ALA A 498 45.17 3.59 -21.97
CA ALA A 498 43.81 3.42 -21.44
C ALA A 498 43.21 2.01 -21.70
N LEU A 499 43.81 1.24 -22.61
CA LEU A 499 43.44 -0.12 -22.98
C LEU A 499 44.51 -1.15 -22.59
N GLU A 500 45.34 -0.86 -21.59
CA GLU A 500 46.43 -1.74 -21.19
C GLU A 500 45.95 -3.16 -20.86
N ASN A 501 46.51 -4.15 -21.54
CA ASN A 501 46.11 -5.56 -21.44
C ASN A 501 44.63 -5.86 -21.76
N ILE A 502 44.01 -5.03 -22.58
CA ILE A 502 42.66 -5.24 -23.14
C ILE A 502 42.79 -5.61 -24.62
N TYR A 503 42.13 -6.69 -25.02
CA TYR A 503 42.07 -7.20 -26.39
C TYR A 503 40.81 -6.69 -27.07
N THR A 504 40.90 -6.22 -28.31
CA THR A 504 39.74 -5.72 -29.07
C THR A 504 39.52 -6.59 -30.29
N GLN A 505 38.36 -7.25 -30.37
CA GLN A 505 38.03 -8.19 -31.43
C GLN A 505 36.56 -8.05 -31.83
N ALA A 506 36.28 -7.94 -33.13
CA ALA A 506 34.93 -7.76 -33.68
C ALA A 506 34.13 -6.61 -33.02
N GLY A 507 34.81 -5.53 -32.60
CA GLY A 507 34.18 -4.37 -31.95
C GLY A 507 33.92 -4.53 -30.44
N ASN A 508 34.26 -5.67 -29.85
CA ASN A 508 34.15 -5.93 -28.42
C ASN A 508 35.52 -5.86 -27.73
N HIS A 509 35.52 -5.61 -26.43
CA HIS A 509 36.72 -5.59 -25.59
C HIS A 509 36.75 -6.81 -24.67
N TYR A 510 37.94 -7.36 -24.45
CA TYR A 510 38.16 -8.56 -23.66
C TYR A 510 39.39 -8.41 -22.77
N VAL A 511 39.36 -9.05 -21.60
CA VAL A 511 40.52 -9.21 -20.72
C VAL A 511 40.78 -10.69 -20.48
N LEU A 512 42.04 -11.03 -20.22
CA LEU A 512 42.43 -12.36 -19.77
C LEU A 512 42.60 -12.34 -18.25
N ILE A 513 41.80 -13.17 -17.57
CA ILE A 513 41.92 -13.42 -16.13
C ILE A 513 42.14 -14.92 -15.99
N ASP A 514 43.23 -15.34 -15.34
CA ASP A 514 43.64 -16.75 -15.22
C ASP A 514 43.67 -17.50 -16.56
N GLN A 515 44.11 -16.83 -17.65
CA GLN A 515 44.15 -17.33 -19.04
C GLN A 515 42.78 -17.59 -19.69
N ALA A 516 41.67 -17.27 -19.01
CA ALA A 516 40.34 -17.33 -19.59
C ALA A 516 39.90 -15.95 -20.11
N PRO A 517 39.26 -15.88 -21.28
CA PRO A 517 38.78 -14.62 -21.86
C PRO A 517 37.43 -14.21 -21.28
N TYR A 518 37.34 -12.94 -20.89
CA TYR A 518 36.12 -12.32 -20.38
C TYR A 518 35.82 -11.07 -21.18
N GLN A 519 34.58 -10.93 -21.64
CA GLN A 519 34.14 -9.70 -22.30
C GLN A 519 34.02 -8.59 -21.25
N VAL A 520 34.55 -7.42 -21.56
CA VAL A 520 34.52 -6.25 -20.68
C VAL A 520 33.96 -5.01 -21.36
N ARG A 521 33.40 -4.12 -20.54
CA ARG A 521 32.92 -2.80 -20.95
C ARG A 521 33.43 -1.73 -20.00
N TRP A 522 33.73 -0.56 -20.53
CA TRP A 522 34.09 0.61 -19.73
C TRP A 522 32.84 1.24 -19.11
N VAL A 523 32.87 1.51 -17.80
CA VAL A 523 31.83 2.27 -17.10
C VAL A 523 32.42 3.59 -16.62
N GLY A 524 32.07 4.68 -17.31
CA GLY A 524 32.62 6.00 -17.05
C GLY A 524 32.34 6.52 -15.64
N GLN A 525 31.18 6.20 -15.06
CA GLN A 525 30.79 6.64 -13.70
C GLN A 525 31.75 6.09 -12.63
N MET A 526 32.18 4.85 -12.79
CA MET A 526 33.08 4.18 -11.86
C MET A 526 34.56 4.39 -12.22
N GLN A 527 34.85 4.91 -13.42
CA GLN A 527 36.19 4.93 -14.01
C GLN A 527 36.83 3.54 -13.98
N SER A 528 36.05 2.50 -14.28
CA SER A 528 36.49 1.11 -14.23
C SER A 528 35.92 0.29 -15.36
N TRP A 529 36.66 -0.74 -15.76
CA TRP A 529 36.13 -1.80 -16.62
C TRP A 529 35.27 -2.76 -15.78
N ILE A 530 34.22 -3.31 -16.39
CA ILE A 530 33.36 -4.34 -15.81
C ILE A 530 33.33 -5.54 -16.77
N ILE A 531 33.34 -6.75 -16.23
CA ILE A 531 33.03 -7.97 -16.98
C ILE A 531 31.52 -8.03 -17.20
N VAL A 532 31.11 -8.39 -18.42
CA VAL A 532 29.70 -8.47 -18.85
C VAL A 532 29.34 -9.89 -19.27
N ASP A 533 28.04 -10.21 -19.25
CA ASP A 533 27.52 -11.48 -19.77
C ASP A 533 27.70 -11.54 -21.30
N PRO A 534 28.44 -12.51 -21.87
CA PRO A 534 28.63 -12.58 -23.31
C PRO A 534 27.35 -12.85 -24.10
N ALA A 535 26.33 -13.49 -23.48
CA ALA A 535 25.02 -13.70 -24.11
C ALA A 535 24.14 -12.44 -24.07
N ASN A 536 24.39 -11.55 -23.12
CA ASN A 536 23.72 -10.25 -23.03
C ASN A 536 24.70 -9.17 -22.53
N PRO A 537 25.61 -8.67 -23.39
CA PRO A 537 26.69 -7.76 -22.98
C PRO A 537 26.22 -6.40 -22.46
N TYR A 538 24.94 -6.08 -22.71
CA TYR A 538 24.27 -4.87 -22.27
C TYR A 538 23.25 -5.15 -21.15
N SER A 539 23.32 -6.31 -20.50
CA SER A 539 22.47 -6.66 -19.37
C SER A 539 22.65 -5.69 -18.19
N PHE A 540 21.53 -5.26 -17.63
CA PHE A 540 21.45 -4.38 -16.45
C PHE A 540 21.90 -5.05 -15.15
N TYR A 541 21.98 -6.39 -15.14
CA TYR A 541 22.37 -7.22 -14.01
C TYR A 541 23.46 -8.21 -14.47
N ARG A 542 24.18 -8.83 -13.53
CA ARG A 542 25.32 -9.73 -13.81
C ARG A 542 26.54 -9.02 -14.40
N ASN A 543 27.07 -8.00 -13.72
CA ASN A 543 28.35 -7.39 -14.10
C ASN A 543 29.36 -7.47 -12.95
N VAL A 544 30.66 -7.60 -13.26
CA VAL A 544 31.73 -7.72 -12.25
C VAL A 544 32.79 -6.65 -12.47
N PRO A 545 32.93 -5.64 -11.59
CA PRO A 545 33.98 -4.64 -11.74
C PRO A 545 35.37 -5.27 -11.69
N VAL A 546 36.29 -4.80 -12.52
CA VAL A 546 37.69 -5.23 -12.55
C VAL A 546 38.64 -4.04 -12.35
N ARG A 547 39.81 -4.32 -11.80
CA ARG A 547 40.92 -3.39 -11.65
C ARG A 547 42.18 -3.97 -12.25
N PHE A 548 43.02 -3.11 -12.82
CA PHE A 548 44.34 -3.47 -13.28
C PHE A 548 45.34 -3.23 -12.16
N ASP A 549 46.06 -4.28 -11.73
CA ASP A 549 47.08 -4.22 -10.67
C ASP A 549 48.21 -5.19 -11.03
N ALA A 550 49.46 -4.82 -10.74
CA ALA A 550 50.65 -5.64 -11.02
C ALA A 550 50.75 -6.24 -12.44
N GLY A 551 50.22 -5.57 -13.46
CA GLY A 551 50.27 -6.01 -14.86
C GLY A 551 49.18 -7.01 -15.26
N GLN A 552 48.20 -7.29 -14.40
CA GLN A 552 47.08 -8.19 -14.69
C GLN A 552 45.74 -7.58 -14.30
N TRP A 553 44.68 -8.01 -14.99
CA TRP A 553 43.31 -7.67 -14.63
C TRP A 553 42.81 -8.61 -13.55
N HIS A 554 42.24 -8.04 -12.50
CA HIS A 554 41.64 -8.79 -11.41
C HIS A 554 40.24 -8.25 -11.13
N PRO A 555 39.24 -9.09 -10.84
CA PRO A 555 37.97 -8.59 -10.34
C PRO A 555 38.21 -7.82 -9.04
N TYR A 556 37.45 -6.73 -8.84
CA TYR A 556 37.49 -5.98 -7.59
C TYR A 556 37.30 -6.96 -6.45
N PRO A 557 38.20 -6.97 -5.44
CA PRO A 557 37.97 -7.77 -4.26
C PRO A 557 36.69 -7.23 -3.65
N ARG A 558 35.63 -8.05 -3.61
CA ARG A 558 34.47 -7.75 -2.77
C ARG A 558 35.04 -7.41 -1.39
N PRO A 559 34.61 -6.31 -0.75
CA PRO A 559 35.00 -6.04 0.63
C PRO A 559 34.45 -7.18 1.50
N GLY A 560 35.20 -8.27 1.56
CA GLY A 560 35.16 -9.23 2.63
C GLY A 560 35.74 -8.53 3.83
N LEU A 561 35.07 -8.64 4.97
CA LEU A 561 35.51 -8.12 6.25
C LEU A 561 36.91 -8.64 6.57
N LYS A 562 37.96 -7.91 6.17
CA LYS A 562 39.32 -8.16 6.60
C LYS A 562 39.40 -7.74 8.07
N GLY A 563 39.14 -8.67 8.98
CA GLY A 563 39.49 -8.51 10.39
C GLY A 563 38.37 -8.56 11.43
N GLY A 564 37.12 -8.91 11.11
CA GLY A 564 36.11 -9.13 12.15
C GLY A 564 34.66 -8.88 11.72
N MET A 565 33.96 -9.98 11.45
CA MET A 565 32.57 -10.26 11.83
C MET A 565 31.47 -9.25 11.43
N LEU A 566 30.65 -9.64 10.45
CA LEU A 566 29.39 -8.99 10.08
C LEU A 566 28.51 -8.97 11.34
N ALA A 567 28.35 -7.85 12.02
CA ALA A 567 27.43 -7.78 13.16
C ALA A 567 26.00 -8.18 12.71
N ARG A 568 25.27 -8.93 13.54
CA ARG A 568 23.92 -9.45 13.24
C ARG A 568 22.95 -8.36 12.80
N LYS A 569 23.11 -7.14 13.30
CA LYS A 569 22.29 -6.01 12.89
C LYS A 569 22.31 -5.75 11.39
N TRP A 570 23.44 -5.99 10.72
CA TRP A 570 23.58 -5.74 9.29
C TRP A 570 22.82 -6.75 8.42
N LEU A 571 22.32 -7.84 9.00
CA LEU A 571 21.46 -8.78 8.26
C LEU A 571 20.07 -8.20 7.97
N ASN A 572 19.70 -7.08 8.59
CA ASN A 572 18.47 -6.34 8.28
C ASN A 572 18.41 -5.87 6.83
N LEU A 573 19.55 -5.61 6.20
CA LEU A 573 19.67 -5.34 4.76
C LEU A 573 18.97 -6.39 3.91
N TRP A 574 18.93 -7.63 4.37
CA TRP A 574 18.38 -8.75 3.63
C TRP A 574 17.14 -9.34 4.31
N GLY A 575 16.41 -8.49 5.04
CA GLY A 575 15.10 -8.82 5.59
C GLY A 575 15.12 -9.48 6.98
N ARG A 576 16.28 -9.61 7.64
CA ARG A 576 16.30 -10.08 9.04
C ARG A 576 15.80 -8.96 9.95
N THR A 577 14.60 -9.12 10.51
CA THR A 577 14.15 -8.31 11.63
C THR A 577 14.77 -8.83 12.93
N ALA A 578 15.25 -7.92 13.79
CA ALA A 578 15.73 -8.30 15.10
C ALA A 578 14.57 -8.97 15.87
N PRO A 579 14.82 -10.12 16.54
CA PRO A 579 13.77 -10.80 17.26
C PRO A 579 13.31 -9.94 18.44
N ASN A 580 11.99 -9.79 18.59
CA ASN A 580 11.43 -9.18 19.79
C ASN A 580 11.68 -10.09 21.00
N PRO A 581 11.84 -9.54 22.21
CA PRO A 581 11.93 -10.36 23.41
C PRO A 581 10.69 -11.25 23.55
N ALA A 582 10.91 -12.51 23.94
CA ALA A 582 9.82 -13.43 24.24
C ALA A 582 9.06 -12.93 25.48
N LEU A 583 7.74 -12.77 25.35
CA LEU A 583 6.87 -12.46 26.49
C LEU A 583 6.46 -13.75 27.19
N ALA A 584 6.22 -13.67 28.50
CA ALA A 584 5.67 -14.79 29.25
C ALA A 584 4.31 -15.21 28.67
N GLU A 585 4.09 -16.51 28.50
CA GLU A 585 2.79 -17.06 28.12
C GLU A 585 1.73 -16.70 29.18
N LEU A 586 0.50 -16.43 28.74
CA LEU A 586 -0.60 -16.19 29.67
C LEU A 586 -0.99 -17.50 30.37
N PRO A 587 -1.43 -17.45 31.63
CA PRO A 587 -1.95 -18.63 32.31
C PRO A 587 -3.12 -19.24 31.52
N PRO A 588 -3.19 -20.58 31.39
CA PRO A 588 -4.28 -21.22 30.68
C PRO A 588 -5.61 -20.94 31.38
N SER A 589 -6.61 -20.61 30.58
CA SER A 589 -7.97 -20.36 31.00
C SER A 589 -8.69 -21.66 31.38
N PRO A 590 -9.62 -21.65 32.35
CA PRO A 590 -10.36 -22.84 32.77
C PRO A 590 -11.38 -23.35 31.72
N TYR A 591 -11.42 -22.74 30.54
CA TYR A 591 -12.30 -23.09 29.42
C TYR A 591 -11.55 -23.63 28.20
N GLU A 592 -10.21 -23.60 28.22
CA GLU A 592 -9.38 -24.14 27.14
C GLU A 592 -9.22 -25.66 27.27
N VAL A 593 -9.00 -26.31 26.12
CA VAL A 593 -8.73 -27.74 26.07
C VAL A 593 -7.33 -28.03 26.63
N PRO A 594 -7.19 -29.03 27.52
CA PRO A 594 -5.89 -29.50 28.00
C PRO A 594 -4.96 -29.89 26.85
N VAL A 595 -3.66 -29.58 26.99
CA VAL A 595 -2.65 -29.74 25.93
C VAL A 595 -2.65 -31.16 25.34
N GLU A 596 -2.90 -32.17 26.18
CA GLU A 596 -2.89 -33.58 25.83
C GLU A 596 -4.04 -33.98 24.87
N LEU A 597 -5.13 -33.21 24.88
CA LEU A 597 -6.33 -33.47 24.06
C LEU A 597 -6.36 -32.63 22.78
N ARG A 598 -5.50 -31.61 22.66
CA ARG A 598 -5.48 -30.70 21.49
C ARG A 598 -5.22 -31.43 20.16
N PRO A 599 -4.28 -32.39 20.04
CA PRO A 599 -4.05 -33.08 18.76
C PRO A 599 -5.28 -33.83 18.24
N ALA A 600 -6.11 -34.37 19.14
CA ALA A 600 -7.34 -35.07 18.76
C ALA A 600 -8.44 -34.12 18.26
N LEU A 601 -8.39 -32.85 18.67
CA LEU A 601 -9.40 -31.83 18.33
C LEU A 601 -8.94 -30.86 17.23
N GLU A 602 -7.64 -30.80 16.93
CA GLU A 602 -7.03 -29.81 16.03
C GLU A 602 -7.70 -29.75 14.66
N ASN A 603 -7.92 -30.91 14.03
CA ASN A 603 -8.58 -30.94 12.72
C ASN A 603 -9.99 -30.35 12.79
N ALA A 604 -10.81 -30.77 13.76
CA ALA A 604 -12.18 -30.28 13.92
C ALA A 604 -12.21 -28.79 14.33
N ALA A 605 -11.26 -28.38 15.16
CA ALA A 605 -11.08 -27.01 15.62
C ALA A 605 -10.69 -26.07 14.48
N LEU A 606 -9.75 -26.43 13.61
CA LEU A 606 -9.24 -25.56 12.54
C LEU A 606 -10.06 -25.64 11.25
N SER A 607 -10.55 -26.82 10.86
CA SER A 607 -11.35 -27.00 9.63
C SER A 607 -12.83 -26.64 9.78
N GLY A 608 -13.33 -26.51 11.02
CA GLY A 608 -14.73 -26.20 11.28
C GLY A 608 -15.69 -27.37 11.09
N ASN A 609 -15.24 -28.62 11.29
CA ASN A 609 -16.11 -29.79 11.27
C ASN A 609 -17.03 -29.83 12.52
N LEU A 610 -18.12 -29.07 12.48
CA LEU A 610 -19.05 -28.92 13.61
C LEU A 610 -19.79 -30.21 13.96
N HIS A 611 -19.91 -31.18 13.04
CA HIS A 611 -20.64 -32.42 13.28
C HIS A 611 -19.97 -33.34 14.29
N ALA A 612 -18.64 -33.40 14.30
CA ALA A 612 -17.88 -34.16 15.31
C ALA A 612 -17.94 -33.46 16.68
N LEU A 613 -17.80 -32.13 16.68
CA LEU A 613 -17.82 -31.31 17.89
C LEU A 613 -19.20 -31.33 18.59
N SER A 614 -20.30 -31.38 17.82
CA SER A 614 -21.66 -31.33 18.39
C SER A 614 -22.09 -32.59 19.10
N GLY A 615 -21.49 -33.74 18.76
CA GLY A 615 -21.95 -35.06 19.22
C GLY A 615 -23.16 -35.60 18.44
N ALA A 616 -23.53 -34.96 17.33
CA ALA A 616 -24.58 -35.47 16.44
C ALA A 616 -24.17 -36.76 15.72
N HIS A 617 -22.86 -36.98 15.55
CA HIS A 617 -22.27 -38.21 15.03
C HIS A 617 -21.18 -38.67 15.99
N VAL A 618 -21.13 -39.99 16.27
CA VAL A 618 -20.01 -40.59 17.01
C VAL A 618 -18.88 -40.82 16.03
N ASP A 619 -17.72 -40.23 16.31
CA ASP A 619 -16.53 -40.47 15.49
C ASP A 619 -15.98 -41.87 15.79
N LEU A 620 -15.67 -42.65 14.75
CA LEU A 620 -15.23 -44.04 14.91
C LEU A 620 -13.71 -44.14 15.22
N ILE A 621 -13.02 -43.01 15.34
CA ILE A 621 -11.60 -42.93 15.72
C ILE A 621 -11.44 -43.31 17.20
N PRO A 622 -10.73 -44.40 17.54
CA PRO A 622 -10.52 -44.82 18.93
C PRO A 622 -9.81 -43.74 19.75
N GLY A 623 -10.43 -43.29 20.84
CA GLY A 623 -9.85 -42.31 21.78
C GLY A 623 -10.18 -40.84 21.50
N ALA A 624 -10.73 -40.50 20.32
CA ALA A 624 -11.10 -39.13 19.99
C ALA A 624 -12.36 -38.65 20.75
N GLU A 625 -13.30 -39.57 21.04
CA GLU A 625 -14.58 -39.23 21.68
C GLU A 625 -14.41 -38.58 23.06
N ALA A 626 -13.43 -39.02 23.86
CA ALA A 626 -13.14 -38.42 25.17
C ALA A 626 -12.70 -36.95 25.08
N ALA A 627 -12.00 -36.59 24.00
CA ALA A 627 -11.61 -35.21 23.73
C ALA A 627 -12.83 -34.38 23.33
N PHE A 628 -13.69 -34.89 22.45
CA PHE A 628 -14.96 -34.25 22.06
C PHE A 628 -15.92 -34.06 23.24
N GLU A 629 -16.05 -35.05 24.13
CA GLU A 629 -16.81 -34.93 25.37
C GLU A 629 -16.26 -33.84 26.29
N THR A 630 -14.94 -33.74 26.40
CA THR A 630 -14.29 -32.70 27.19
C THR A 630 -14.54 -31.31 26.60
N PHE A 631 -14.42 -31.16 25.28
CA PHE A 631 -14.80 -29.92 24.59
C PHE A 631 -16.25 -29.52 24.89
N ARG A 632 -17.22 -30.44 24.75
CA ARG A 632 -18.64 -30.15 25.01
C ARG A 632 -18.87 -29.68 26.45
N ARG A 633 -18.20 -30.30 27.42
CA ARG A 633 -18.24 -29.88 28.84
C ARG A 633 -17.68 -28.47 29.05
N LEU A 634 -16.55 -28.15 28.42
CA LEU A 634 -15.93 -26.82 28.51
C LEU A 634 -16.80 -25.74 27.86
N ARG A 635 -17.38 -26.04 26.69
CA ARG A 635 -18.36 -25.19 25.99
C ARG A 635 -19.56 -24.86 26.87
N ASP A 636 -20.19 -25.88 27.46
CA ASP A 636 -21.37 -25.68 28.30
C ASP A 636 -21.05 -24.94 29.61
N LYS A 637 -19.88 -25.22 30.19
CA LYS A 637 -19.35 -24.47 31.35
C LYS A 637 -19.15 -23.00 31.02
N LEU A 638 -18.46 -22.69 29.92
CA LEU A 638 -18.22 -21.31 29.49
C LEU A 638 -19.55 -20.59 29.18
N ALA A 639 -20.51 -21.25 28.53
CA ALA A 639 -21.82 -20.67 28.25
C ALA A 639 -22.58 -20.30 29.53
N ALA A 640 -22.57 -21.18 30.53
CA ALA A 640 -23.24 -20.95 31.81
C ALA A 640 -22.56 -19.83 32.61
N GLU A 641 -21.24 -19.88 32.76
CA GLU A 641 -20.49 -18.90 33.55
C GLU A 641 -20.47 -17.51 32.89
N ALA A 642 -20.33 -17.43 31.56
CA ALA A 642 -20.43 -16.17 30.84
C ALA A 642 -21.82 -15.51 31.02
N SER A 643 -22.89 -16.32 30.94
CA SER A 643 -24.25 -15.82 31.16
C SER A 643 -24.45 -15.32 32.59
N GLY A 644 -23.94 -16.05 33.59
CA GLY A 644 -24.01 -15.64 35.00
C GLY A 644 -23.21 -14.37 35.29
N TYR A 645 -22.01 -14.26 34.73
CA TYR A 645 -21.16 -13.07 34.85
C TYR A 645 -21.84 -11.86 34.25
N LEU A 646 -22.25 -11.91 32.97
CA LEU A 646 -22.82 -10.77 32.26
C LEU A 646 -24.17 -10.31 32.84
N ALA A 647 -24.94 -11.20 33.48
CA ALA A 647 -26.18 -10.83 34.14
C ALA A 647 -25.98 -10.01 35.43
N THR A 648 -24.82 -10.12 36.07
CA THR A 648 -24.52 -9.49 37.37
C THR A 648 -23.39 -8.47 37.31
N HIS A 649 -22.61 -8.47 36.23
CA HIS A 649 -21.49 -7.58 36.03
C HIS A 649 -21.95 -6.12 35.92
N THR A 650 -21.25 -5.23 36.61
CA THR A 650 -21.42 -3.78 36.45
C THR A 650 -20.33 -3.28 35.51
N PRO A 651 -20.69 -2.79 34.30
CA PRO A 651 -19.71 -2.30 33.33
C PRO A 651 -18.83 -1.18 33.88
N ARG A 652 -17.64 -1.02 33.30
CA ARG A 652 -16.74 0.10 33.61
C ARG A 652 -17.36 1.43 33.18
N ALA A 653 -16.90 2.52 33.80
CA ALA A 653 -17.31 3.86 33.41
C ALA A 653 -16.97 4.09 31.93
N ARG A 654 -17.94 4.59 31.17
CA ARG A 654 -17.76 4.85 29.74
C ARG A 654 -16.87 6.09 29.54
N PRO A 655 -15.90 6.06 28.61
CA PRO A 655 -15.08 7.21 28.31
C PRO A 655 -15.92 8.33 27.67
N THR A 656 -15.46 9.58 27.82
CA THR A 656 -16.10 10.71 27.13
C THR A 656 -15.76 10.63 25.64
N LEU A 657 -16.77 10.70 24.78
CA LEU A 657 -16.55 10.62 23.34
C LEU A 657 -15.86 11.90 22.84
N PRO A 658 -14.81 11.78 22.00
CA PRO A 658 -14.15 12.95 21.45
C PRO A 658 -15.04 13.69 20.45
N GLU A 659 -14.99 15.01 20.47
CA GLU A 659 -15.58 15.84 19.42
C GLU A 659 -14.68 15.81 18.19
N LEU A 660 -15.17 15.19 17.11
CA LEU A 660 -14.46 15.06 15.83
C LEU A 660 -15.27 15.74 14.73
N LEU A 661 -14.57 16.47 13.88
CA LEU A 661 -15.17 16.96 12.64
C LEU A 661 -15.46 15.78 11.70
N PRO A 662 -16.53 15.80 10.90
CA PRO A 662 -16.86 14.70 9.98
C PRO A 662 -15.71 14.29 9.06
N GLN A 663 -14.90 15.25 8.64
CA GLN A 663 -13.73 15.09 7.78
C GLN A 663 -12.41 14.84 8.54
N ALA A 664 -12.47 14.49 9.82
CA ALA A 664 -11.26 14.28 10.61
C ALA A 664 -10.39 13.17 10.03
N SER A 665 -9.09 13.40 9.99
CA SER A 665 -8.15 12.41 9.48
C SER A 665 -8.05 11.20 10.42
N PRO A 666 -7.66 10.03 9.90
CA PRO A 666 -7.37 8.83 10.70
C PRO A 666 -6.44 9.09 11.89
N LYS A 667 -5.40 9.91 11.71
CA LYS A 667 -4.50 10.34 12.79
C LYS A 667 -5.24 11.13 13.88
N GLN A 668 -6.10 12.08 13.48
CA GLN A 668 -6.92 12.85 14.43
C GLN A 668 -7.88 11.93 15.19
N ILE A 669 -8.51 10.97 14.51
CA ILE A 669 -9.41 9.98 15.13
C ILE A 669 -8.64 9.14 16.17
N ILE A 670 -7.51 8.53 15.78
CA ILE A 670 -6.67 7.70 16.67
C ILE A 670 -6.21 8.51 17.87
N ARG A 671 -5.67 9.71 17.66
CA ARG A 671 -5.20 10.60 18.74
C ARG A 671 -6.33 10.96 19.69
N ALA A 672 -7.50 11.33 19.17
CA ALA A 672 -8.63 11.75 19.98
C ALA A 672 -9.22 10.58 20.78
N ALA A 673 -9.29 9.38 20.20
CA ALA A 673 -9.70 8.17 20.90
C ALA A 673 -8.76 7.84 22.07
N TYR A 674 -7.44 7.79 21.81
CA TYR A 674 -6.44 7.48 22.84
C TYR A 674 -6.15 8.62 23.83
N ALA A 675 -6.75 9.79 23.64
CA ALA A 675 -6.80 10.85 24.64
C ALA A 675 -7.87 10.58 25.71
N GLN A 676 -8.87 9.75 25.40
CA GLN A 676 -10.04 9.49 26.25
C GLN A 676 -10.06 8.07 26.83
N ALA A 677 -9.44 7.09 26.18
CA ALA A 677 -9.37 5.70 26.63
C ALA A 677 -8.06 5.03 26.20
N ASP A 678 -7.61 4.01 26.95
CA ASP A 678 -6.43 3.22 26.56
C ASP A 678 -6.77 2.07 25.58
N GLY A 679 -8.05 1.81 25.34
CA GLY A 679 -8.55 0.78 24.42
C GLY A 679 -9.42 1.34 23.31
N LEU A 680 -9.25 0.82 22.10
CA LEU A 680 -10.12 1.04 20.94
C LEU A 680 -10.65 -0.30 20.42
N VAL A 681 -11.96 -0.46 20.34
CA VAL A 681 -12.61 -1.67 19.81
C VAL A 681 -13.16 -1.36 18.42
N ILE A 682 -12.61 -1.98 17.39
CA ILE A 682 -13.06 -1.84 16.01
C ILE A 682 -14.09 -2.92 15.72
N GLY A 683 -15.33 -2.50 15.49
CA GLY A 683 -16.42 -3.35 15.01
C GLY A 683 -16.46 -3.40 13.49
N GLU A 684 -16.44 -4.61 12.93
CA GLU A 684 -16.49 -4.81 11.47
C GLU A 684 -17.54 -5.83 11.02
N SER A 685 -17.88 -5.77 9.72
CA SER A 685 -18.34 -6.94 8.98
C SER A 685 -17.11 -7.64 8.39
N HIS A 686 -16.95 -8.95 8.62
CA HIS A 686 -15.71 -9.65 8.23
C HIS A 686 -15.44 -9.63 6.72
N SER A 687 -16.49 -9.53 5.91
CA SER A 687 -16.42 -9.42 4.45
C SER A 687 -16.12 -8.00 3.94
N GLN A 688 -16.12 -7.00 4.81
CA GLN A 688 -15.81 -5.62 4.47
C GLN A 688 -14.30 -5.34 4.60
N LEU A 689 -13.82 -4.42 3.76
CA LEU A 689 -12.40 -4.11 3.60
C LEU A 689 -11.96 -2.91 4.45
N GLY A 690 -12.87 -2.02 4.80
CA GLY A 690 -12.59 -0.71 5.38
C GLY A 690 -11.87 -0.76 6.72
N SER A 691 -12.20 -1.70 7.59
CA SER A 691 -11.53 -1.93 8.88
C SER A 691 -10.09 -2.40 8.71
N LYS A 692 -9.86 -3.33 7.78
CA LYS A 692 -8.54 -3.90 7.46
C LYS A 692 -7.66 -2.85 6.81
N ARG A 693 -8.22 -2.09 5.86
CA ARG A 693 -7.58 -0.90 5.27
C ARG A 693 -7.21 0.12 6.35
N PHE A 694 -8.15 0.48 7.22
CA PHE A 694 -7.87 1.43 8.30
C PHE A 694 -6.71 0.96 9.19
N LEU A 695 -6.67 -0.31 9.57
CA LEU A 695 -5.57 -0.86 10.37
C LEU A 695 -4.23 -0.85 9.62
N ILE A 696 -4.20 -1.39 8.40
CA ILE A 696 -2.98 -1.48 7.57
C ILE A 696 -2.40 -0.09 7.31
N ASP A 697 -3.23 0.85 6.86
CA ASP A 697 -2.76 2.18 6.46
C ASP A 697 -2.36 3.05 7.66
N ASN A 698 -2.80 2.71 8.89
CA ASN A 698 -2.57 3.51 10.10
C ASN A 698 -1.82 2.78 11.21
N MET A 699 -1.22 1.62 10.92
CA MET A 699 -0.50 0.84 11.93
C MET A 699 0.67 1.63 12.55
N ALA A 700 1.36 2.43 11.72
CA ALA A 700 2.36 3.39 12.15
C ALA A 700 1.82 4.40 13.18
N GLN A 701 0.61 4.93 12.94
CA GLN A 701 -0.04 5.89 13.84
C GLN A 701 -0.46 5.24 15.15
N LEU A 702 -0.96 4.00 15.11
CA LEU A 702 -1.27 3.23 16.32
C LEU A 702 0.01 3.02 17.16
N SER A 703 1.11 2.63 16.53
CA SER A 703 2.40 2.45 17.21
C SER A 703 2.90 3.76 17.84
N LYS A 704 2.80 4.89 17.12
CA LYS A 704 3.14 6.23 17.63
C LYS A 704 2.20 6.69 18.74
N ALA A 705 0.93 6.29 18.71
CA ALA A 705 -0.01 6.44 19.81
C ALA A 705 0.28 5.50 21.00
N ARG A 706 1.40 4.77 20.97
CA ARG A 706 1.86 3.80 21.98
C ARG A 706 0.96 2.58 22.15
N VAL A 707 0.19 2.23 21.12
CA VAL A 707 -0.52 0.95 21.06
C VAL A 707 0.51 -0.15 20.99
N LYS A 708 0.36 -1.17 21.84
CA LYS A 708 1.29 -2.32 21.92
C LYS A 708 0.66 -3.64 21.54
N VAL A 709 -0.67 -3.73 21.53
CA VAL A 709 -1.41 -4.99 21.36
C VAL A 709 -2.55 -4.82 20.37
N LEU A 710 -2.66 -5.76 19.44
CA LEU A 710 -3.83 -5.98 18.61
C LEU A 710 -4.47 -7.31 19.03
N TYR A 711 -5.66 -7.21 19.63
CA TYR A 711 -6.49 -8.36 19.98
C TYR A 711 -7.35 -8.79 18.80
N LEU A 712 -7.42 -10.09 18.53
CA LEU A 712 -8.05 -10.62 17.31
C LEU A 712 -9.14 -11.65 17.62
N GLU A 713 -10.36 -11.39 17.13
CA GLU A 713 -11.38 -12.42 16.95
C GLU A 713 -10.92 -13.46 15.92
N HIS A 714 -11.49 -14.68 15.99
CA HIS A 714 -11.24 -15.83 15.11
C HIS A 714 -9.95 -16.61 15.36
N PHE A 715 -9.03 -16.08 16.16
CA PHE A 715 -7.83 -16.79 16.57
C PHE A 715 -8.07 -17.40 17.95
N MET A 716 -7.86 -18.71 18.06
CA MET A 716 -8.06 -19.47 19.29
C MET A 716 -6.75 -19.53 20.07
N THR A 717 -6.80 -19.13 21.33
CA THR A 717 -5.68 -19.15 22.29
C THR A 717 -4.96 -20.50 22.34
N GLU A 718 -5.71 -21.59 22.35
CA GLU A 718 -5.15 -22.95 22.45
C GLU A 718 -4.56 -23.54 21.16
N PHE A 719 -4.91 -23.02 19.97
CA PHE A 719 -4.46 -23.55 18.67
C PHE A 719 -3.64 -22.57 17.83
N ASN A 720 -3.76 -21.27 18.06
CA ASN A 720 -3.11 -20.25 17.24
C ASN A 720 -2.10 -19.38 18.02
N GLN A 721 -2.21 -19.25 19.34
CA GLN A 721 -1.38 -18.30 20.10
C GLN A 721 0.12 -18.63 20.04
N ALA A 722 0.50 -19.91 20.05
CA ALA A 722 1.91 -20.30 19.95
C ALA A 722 2.54 -19.85 18.62
N ASP A 723 1.82 -19.99 17.51
CA ASP A 723 2.28 -19.52 16.21
C ASP A 723 2.25 -17.99 16.11
N LEU A 724 1.25 -17.33 16.70
CA LEU A 724 1.20 -15.88 16.81
C LEU A 724 2.38 -15.34 17.64
N ASP A 725 2.75 -16.00 18.73
CA ASP A 725 3.89 -15.63 19.57
C ASP A 725 5.23 -15.88 18.86
N ALA A 726 5.34 -16.98 18.12
CA ALA A 726 6.47 -17.22 17.24
C ALA A 726 6.59 -16.08 16.22
N PHE A 727 5.50 -15.68 15.58
CA PHE A 727 5.48 -14.58 14.61
C PHE A 727 5.78 -13.21 15.25
N ASN A 728 5.17 -12.90 16.39
CA ASN A 728 5.43 -11.70 17.22
C ASN A 728 6.91 -11.56 17.56
N ARG A 729 7.59 -12.68 17.79
CA ARG A 729 9.02 -12.74 18.08
C ARG A 729 9.87 -12.62 16.82
N THR A 730 9.66 -13.47 15.82
CA THR A 730 10.62 -13.66 14.72
C THR A 730 10.34 -12.80 13.49
N GLY A 731 9.11 -12.30 13.35
CA GLY A 731 8.66 -11.66 12.10
C GLY A 731 8.43 -12.64 10.94
N GLN A 732 8.69 -13.94 11.13
CA GLN A 732 8.43 -14.98 10.15
C GLN A 732 7.12 -15.69 10.48
N MET A 733 6.12 -15.60 9.59
CA MET A 733 4.83 -16.23 9.80
C MET A 733 4.96 -17.76 9.64
N PRO A 734 4.68 -18.56 10.69
CA PRO A 734 4.68 -20.02 10.60
C PRO A 734 3.73 -20.53 9.52
N ALA A 735 4.07 -21.65 8.88
CA ALA A 735 3.28 -22.21 7.78
C ALA A 735 1.82 -22.50 8.19
N ASN A 736 1.61 -23.06 9.37
CA ASN A 736 0.27 -23.36 9.90
C ASN A 736 -0.56 -22.08 10.11
N LEU A 737 0.05 -21.05 10.71
CA LEU A 737 -0.61 -19.74 10.85
C LEU A 737 -0.94 -19.10 9.51
N ARG A 738 -0.03 -19.16 8.53
CA ARG A 738 -0.28 -18.65 7.18
C ARG A 738 -1.48 -19.36 6.53
N THR A 739 -1.49 -20.69 6.55
CA THR A 739 -2.61 -21.47 6.01
C THR A 739 -3.92 -21.14 6.73
N TYR A 740 -3.89 -20.99 8.05
CA TYR A 740 -5.07 -20.63 8.83
C TYR A 740 -5.61 -19.24 8.49
N VAL A 741 -4.75 -18.21 8.46
CA VAL A 741 -5.19 -16.84 8.16
C VAL A 741 -5.69 -16.70 6.73
N GLN A 742 -5.06 -17.38 5.77
CA GLN A 742 -5.55 -17.41 4.38
C GLN A 742 -6.89 -18.12 4.25
N ALA A 743 -7.14 -19.17 5.04
CA ALA A 743 -8.45 -19.80 5.11
C ALA A 743 -9.52 -18.86 5.70
N GLN A 744 -9.15 -18.00 6.66
CA GLN A 744 -10.04 -16.96 7.18
C GLN A 744 -10.35 -15.89 6.12
N ASP A 745 -9.33 -15.41 5.39
CA ASP A 745 -9.51 -14.46 4.30
C ASP A 745 -10.42 -14.99 3.19
N PHE A 746 -10.23 -16.26 2.81
CA PHE A 746 -11.09 -16.94 1.84
C PHE A 746 -12.51 -17.15 2.38
N GLY A 747 -12.63 -17.67 3.61
CA GLY A 747 -13.92 -18.00 4.23
C GLY A 747 -14.82 -16.79 4.47
N HIS A 748 -14.23 -15.62 4.72
CA HIS A 748 -14.96 -14.37 4.87
C HIS A 748 -15.16 -13.60 3.55
N ALA A 749 -14.65 -14.14 2.43
CA ALA A 749 -14.64 -13.50 1.12
C ALA A 749 -14.07 -12.07 1.22
N THR A 750 -12.96 -11.92 1.94
CA THR A 750 -12.44 -10.61 2.34
C THR A 750 -12.06 -9.78 1.14
N ASP A 751 -11.00 -10.15 0.41
CA ASP A 751 -10.54 -9.40 -0.76
C ASP A 751 -9.98 -10.33 -1.84
N ALA A 752 -10.66 -10.42 -2.99
CA ALA A 752 -10.17 -11.20 -4.13
C ALA A 752 -8.85 -10.63 -4.69
N GLY A 753 -8.66 -9.31 -4.61
CA GLY A 753 -7.42 -8.63 -4.98
C GLY A 753 -6.29 -8.79 -3.95
N CYS A 754 -6.54 -9.47 -2.82
CA CYS A 754 -5.59 -9.68 -1.73
C CYS A 754 -4.94 -8.37 -1.23
N ARG A 755 -5.64 -7.22 -1.28
CA ARG A 755 -5.13 -5.89 -0.89
C ARG A 755 -5.29 -5.65 0.60
N TYR A 756 -6.46 -5.94 1.16
CA TYR A 756 -6.79 -5.68 2.57
C TYR A 756 -7.31 -6.94 3.27
N THR A 757 -6.37 -7.80 3.67
CA THR A 757 -6.64 -9.13 4.26
C THR A 757 -6.22 -9.20 5.73
N PHE A 758 -6.71 -10.19 6.47
CA PHE A 758 -6.23 -10.51 7.82
C PHE A 758 -4.72 -10.83 7.80
N GLU A 759 -4.22 -11.57 6.79
CA GLU A 759 -2.78 -11.84 6.66
C GLU A 759 -1.96 -10.54 6.65
N LYS A 760 -2.43 -9.52 5.91
CA LYS A 760 -1.77 -8.21 5.83
C LYS A 760 -1.91 -7.39 7.10
N VAL A 761 -3.03 -7.47 7.81
CA VAL A 761 -3.18 -6.85 9.15
C VAL A 761 -2.16 -7.44 10.12
N LEU A 762 -2.00 -8.77 10.15
CA LEU A 762 -1.01 -9.46 10.98
C LEU A 762 0.41 -9.00 10.63
N ALA A 763 0.75 -8.98 9.34
CA ALA A 763 2.07 -8.55 8.85
C ALA A 763 2.38 -7.10 9.25
N SER A 764 1.45 -6.19 9.01
CA SER A 764 1.60 -4.76 9.34
C SER A 764 1.74 -4.55 10.84
N ALA A 765 0.94 -5.21 11.67
CA ALA A 765 1.06 -5.09 13.14
C ALA A 765 2.45 -5.50 13.63
N ARG A 766 2.99 -6.62 13.10
CA ARG A 766 4.32 -7.10 13.44
C ARG A 766 5.43 -6.14 13.01
N GLU A 767 5.31 -5.55 11.83
CA GLU A 767 6.25 -4.56 11.28
C GLU A 767 6.37 -3.33 12.21
N TYR A 768 5.24 -2.85 12.74
CA TYR A 768 5.20 -1.67 13.62
C TYR A 768 5.30 -1.98 15.11
N GLY A 769 5.68 -3.22 15.46
CA GLY A 769 5.92 -3.62 16.85
C GLY A 769 4.66 -3.72 17.72
N ILE A 770 3.50 -3.93 17.11
CA ILE A 770 2.23 -4.20 17.78
C ILE A 770 2.03 -5.72 17.82
N ARG A 771 2.01 -6.30 19.03
CA ARG A 771 1.90 -7.75 19.18
C ARG A 771 0.47 -8.23 18.96
N LEU A 772 0.35 -9.43 18.42
CA LEU A 772 -0.91 -10.09 18.12
C LEU A 772 -1.31 -11.00 19.28
N GLN A 773 -2.56 -10.90 19.73
CA GLN A 773 -3.10 -11.70 20.82
C GLN A 773 -4.49 -12.25 20.46
N ALA A 774 -4.63 -13.57 20.49
CA ALA A 774 -5.91 -14.24 20.32
C ALA A 774 -6.85 -13.93 21.49
N ILE A 775 -8.14 -13.71 21.20
CA ILE A 775 -9.18 -13.49 22.22
C ILE A 775 -10.37 -14.47 22.07
N ASP A 776 -10.19 -15.55 21.32
CA ASP A 776 -11.12 -16.66 21.25
C ASP A 776 -10.51 -17.93 21.88
N CYS A 777 -11.38 -18.90 22.21
CA CYS A 777 -11.03 -20.29 22.47
C CYS A 777 -11.95 -21.20 21.66
N LEU A 778 -11.63 -22.48 21.56
CA LEU A 778 -12.42 -23.47 20.87
C LEU A 778 -13.88 -23.46 21.36
N ALA A 779 -14.08 -23.34 22.68
CA ALA A 779 -15.38 -23.30 23.32
C ALA A 779 -16.21 -22.06 22.93
N SER A 780 -15.61 -20.86 22.84
CA SER A 780 -16.32 -19.64 22.43
C SER A 780 -16.53 -19.57 20.93
N TYR A 781 -15.60 -20.10 20.13
CA TYR A 781 -15.57 -19.92 18.68
C TYR A 781 -16.41 -20.95 17.93
N ARG A 782 -16.29 -22.23 18.27
CA ARG A 782 -17.02 -23.31 17.60
C ARG A 782 -18.37 -23.54 18.27
N GLN A 783 -19.41 -22.92 17.72
CA GLN A 783 -20.81 -23.02 18.17
C GLN A 783 -21.48 -24.37 17.85
N ALA A 784 -20.83 -25.47 18.20
CA ALA A 784 -21.26 -26.81 17.82
C ALA A 784 -22.16 -27.44 18.90
N TRP A 785 -23.42 -27.03 19.04
CA TRP A 785 -24.42 -27.77 19.86
C TRP A 785 -25.19 -28.77 19.00
N ASN A 786 -25.66 -29.85 19.61
CA ASN A 786 -26.61 -30.76 18.97
C ASN A 786 -28.03 -30.16 18.99
N ASP A 787 -28.38 -29.47 20.08
CA ASP A 787 -29.64 -28.75 20.26
C ASP A 787 -29.48 -27.25 19.96
N LEU A 788 -30.60 -26.51 19.92
CA LEU A 788 -30.56 -25.06 19.80
C LEU A 788 -29.76 -24.44 20.96
N PRO A 789 -28.73 -23.63 20.67
CA PRO A 789 -27.91 -23.03 21.71
C PRO A 789 -28.70 -21.97 22.50
N PRO A 790 -28.23 -21.62 23.72
CA PRO A 790 -28.78 -20.48 24.45
C PRO A 790 -28.77 -19.19 23.62
N SER A 791 -29.76 -18.33 23.83
CA SER A 791 -29.85 -17.03 23.16
C SER A 791 -28.56 -16.21 23.36
N HIS A 792 -28.00 -15.75 22.23
CA HIS A 792 -26.75 -15.00 22.12
C HIS A 792 -25.54 -15.68 22.80
N ALA A 793 -25.50 -17.02 22.80
CA ALA A 793 -24.42 -17.79 23.44
C ALA A 793 -23.03 -17.36 22.97
N ARG A 794 -22.83 -17.23 21.65
CA ARG A 794 -21.55 -16.77 21.07
C ARG A 794 -21.12 -15.41 21.60
N GLN A 795 -22.01 -14.42 21.58
CA GLN A 795 -21.70 -13.07 22.07
C GLN A 795 -21.32 -13.10 23.55
N LYS A 796 -22.11 -13.80 24.37
CA LYS A 796 -21.83 -13.91 25.81
C LYS A 796 -20.48 -14.59 26.07
N MET A 797 -20.24 -15.73 25.44
CA MET A 797 -19.04 -16.54 25.66
C MET A 797 -17.79 -15.83 25.18
N MET A 798 -17.81 -15.27 23.96
CA MET A 798 -16.68 -14.55 23.39
C MET A 798 -16.36 -13.29 24.18
N ASN A 799 -17.35 -12.43 24.44
CA ASN A 799 -17.11 -11.16 25.13
C ASN A 799 -16.56 -11.39 26.54
N TYR A 800 -17.10 -12.39 27.25
CA TYR A 800 -16.59 -12.78 28.56
C TYR A 800 -15.17 -13.37 28.48
N PHE A 801 -14.90 -14.28 27.54
CA PHE A 801 -13.57 -14.87 27.38
C PHE A 801 -12.52 -13.82 26.96
N ALA A 802 -12.85 -12.96 26.00
CA ALA A 802 -12.01 -11.84 25.59
C ALA A 802 -11.74 -10.89 26.76
N HIS A 803 -12.74 -10.61 27.60
CA HIS A 803 -12.54 -9.85 28.84
C HIS A 803 -11.50 -10.50 29.76
N LEU A 804 -11.56 -11.82 29.99
CA LEU A 804 -10.58 -12.53 30.80
C LEU A 804 -9.17 -12.47 30.20
N ILE A 805 -9.04 -12.66 28.89
CA ILE A 805 -7.75 -12.62 28.21
C ILE A 805 -7.15 -11.21 28.27
N ILE A 806 -7.92 -10.17 27.98
CA ILE A 806 -7.44 -8.78 28.06
C ILE A 806 -7.00 -8.45 29.49
N GLU A 807 -7.79 -8.80 30.52
CA GLU A 807 -7.39 -8.56 31.91
C GLU A 807 -6.12 -9.32 32.30
N ALA A 808 -6.02 -10.59 31.93
CA ALA A 808 -4.84 -11.40 32.20
C ALA A 808 -3.61 -10.84 31.48
N ASP A 809 -3.76 -10.43 30.23
CA ASP A 809 -2.69 -9.87 29.43
C ASP A 809 -2.17 -8.54 29.98
N GLN A 810 -3.08 -7.61 30.30
CA GLN A 810 -2.72 -6.32 30.91
C GLN A 810 -2.11 -6.48 32.30
N ALA A 811 -2.57 -7.45 33.10
CA ALA A 811 -2.04 -7.71 34.43
C ALA A 811 -0.65 -8.38 34.41
N ASN A 812 -0.44 -9.36 33.53
CA ASN A 812 0.79 -10.17 33.52
C ASN A 812 1.92 -9.56 32.67
N ARG A 813 1.57 -8.84 31.60
CA ARG A 813 2.55 -8.26 30.64
C ARG A 813 2.64 -6.74 30.72
N GLY A 814 1.91 -6.13 31.66
CA GLY A 814 1.92 -4.70 31.97
C GLY A 814 0.83 -3.92 31.21
N PRO A 815 0.33 -2.81 31.81
CA PRO A 815 -0.70 -1.99 31.18
C PRO A 815 -0.15 -1.32 29.92
N ALA A 816 -0.90 -1.42 28.83
CA ALA A 816 -0.54 -0.83 27.56
C ALA A 816 -1.79 -0.43 26.77
N ARG A 817 -1.65 0.54 25.87
CA ARG A 817 -2.72 0.85 24.92
C ARG A 817 -2.91 -0.30 23.95
N TRP A 818 -4.16 -0.55 23.56
CA TRP A 818 -4.51 -1.69 22.74
C TRP A 818 -5.66 -1.37 21.79
N VAL A 819 -5.71 -2.12 20.70
CA VAL A 819 -6.83 -2.15 19.76
C VAL A 819 -7.36 -3.58 19.66
N ALA A 820 -8.67 -3.74 19.51
CA ALA A 820 -9.29 -5.04 19.22
C ALA A 820 -10.02 -4.99 17.88
N LEU A 821 -9.82 -5.98 17.03
CA LEU A 821 -10.57 -6.16 15.79
C LEU A 821 -11.57 -7.30 15.97
N VAL A 822 -12.86 -6.96 15.96
CA VAL A 822 -13.95 -7.89 16.25
C VAL A 822 -15.16 -7.60 15.35
N GLY A 823 -16.04 -8.59 15.21
CA GLY A 823 -17.32 -8.45 14.54
C GLY A 823 -18.22 -7.44 15.26
N ASN A 824 -19.10 -6.77 14.52
CA ASN A 824 -19.99 -5.74 15.04
C ASN A 824 -20.77 -6.15 16.30
N THR A 825 -21.16 -7.42 16.42
CA THR A 825 -21.93 -7.95 17.57
C THR A 825 -21.11 -8.15 18.85
N HIS A 826 -19.79 -8.03 18.78
CA HIS A 826 -18.85 -8.17 19.90
C HIS A 826 -18.30 -6.81 20.39
N SER A 827 -18.35 -5.76 19.54
CA SER A 827 -17.74 -4.47 19.83
C SER A 827 -18.42 -3.72 20.98
N ASN A 828 -19.71 -3.47 20.84
CA ASN A 828 -20.55 -2.72 21.76
C ASN A 828 -21.78 -3.55 22.15
N THR A 829 -22.62 -2.99 23.03
CA THR A 829 -23.84 -3.65 23.50
C THR A 829 -24.71 -4.11 22.34
N PHE A 830 -24.96 -5.41 22.27
CA PHE A 830 -25.74 -6.06 21.21
C PHE A 830 -26.84 -6.92 21.83
N GLU A 831 -28.10 -6.63 21.51
CA GLU A 831 -29.28 -7.38 22.00
C GLU A 831 -29.26 -7.62 23.53
N GLY A 832 -28.84 -6.59 24.29
CA GLY A 832 -28.75 -6.64 25.75
C GLY A 832 -27.51 -7.35 26.32
N VAL A 833 -26.60 -7.83 25.46
CA VAL A 833 -25.30 -8.39 25.86
C VAL A 833 -24.23 -7.30 25.79
N ALA A 834 -23.54 -7.04 26.90
CA ALA A 834 -22.44 -6.07 26.92
C ALA A 834 -21.30 -6.48 25.99
N GLY A 835 -20.81 -5.54 25.18
CA GLY A 835 -19.68 -5.72 24.27
C GLY A 835 -18.34 -5.56 24.98
N ILE A 836 -17.25 -5.82 24.26
CA ILE A 836 -15.88 -5.65 24.77
C ILE A 836 -15.63 -4.20 25.19
N SER A 837 -16.19 -3.23 24.45
CA SER A 837 -16.03 -1.81 24.78
C SER A 837 -16.63 -1.46 26.14
N GLU A 838 -17.81 -1.98 26.50
CA GLU A 838 -18.43 -1.77 27.82
C GLU A 838 -17.69 -2.52 28.93
N LEU A 839 -17.28 -3.77 28.68
CA LEU A 839 -16.55 -4.58 29.65
C LEU A 839 -15.18 -3.98 29.99
N GLN A 840 -14.53 -3.33 29.02
CA GLN A 840 -13.20 -2.77 29.18
C GLN A 840 -13.15 -1.26 29.45
N GLY A 841 -14.26 -0.54 29.31
CA GLY A 841 -14.28 0.93 29.40
C GLY A 841 -13.58 1.60 28.19
N ALA A 842 -13.65 0.97 27.03
CA ALA A 842 -13.01 1.40 25.79
C ALA A 842 -14.00 2.10 24.84
N ILE A 843 -13.48 2.82 23.84
CA ILE A 843 -14.31 3.39 22.76
C ILE A 843 -14.54 2.33 21.69
N GLY A 844 -15.80 2.16 21.28
CA GLY A 844 -16.21 1.32 20.17
C GLY A 844 -16.35 2.13 18.87
N LEU A 845 -15.61 1.73 17.84
CA LEU A 845 -15.59 2.33 16.52
C LEU A 845 -16.10 1.32 15.50
N ARG A 846 -17.32 1.53 15.00
CA ARG A 846 -17.83 0.74 13.88
C ARG A 846 -17.28 1.28 12.57
N ILE A 847 -16.73 0.41 11.74
CA ILE A 847 -16.24 0.77 10.41
C ILE A 847 -17.16 0.17 9.36
N GLU A 848 -17.55 0.97 8.36
CA GLU A 848 -18.36 0.52 7.23
C GLU A 848 -17.75 0.96 5.89
N ASP A 849 -17.85 0.08 4.91
CA ASP A 849 -17.46 0.36 3.53
C ASP A 849 -18.50 1.25 2.84
N ILE A 850 -18.03 2.24 2.11
CA ILE A 850 -18.85 3.04 1.19
C ILE A 850 -18.23 3.04 -0.21
N PRO A 851 -19.03 3.26 -1.27
CA PRO A 851 -18.51 3.47 -2.62
C PRO A 851 -17.47 4.61 -2.70
N VAL A 852 -16.47 4.46 -3.58
CA VAL A 852 -15.36 5.43 -3.74
C VAL A 852 -15.78 6.83 -4.21
N ASP A 853 -16.95 6.96 -4.83
CA ASP A 853 -17.52 8.23 -5.25
C ASP A 853 -18.19 8.99 -4.09
N GLN A 854 -18.34 8.36 -2.92
CA GLN A 854 -18.87 8.99 -1.71
C GLN A 854 -17.74 9.48 -0.80
N VAL A 855 -17.98 10.64 -0.18
CA VAL A 855 -17.05 11.21 0.80
C VAL A 855 -17.27 10.49 2.14
N GLY A 856 -16.24 9.79 2.61
CA GLY A 856 -16.24 9.17 3.93
C GLY A 856 -16.25 10.18 5.07
N GLY A 857 -16.54 9.71 6.28
CA GLY A 857 -16.52 10.56 7.46
C GLY A 857 -16.68 9.82 8.77
N ILE A 858 -16.38 10.51 9.87
CA ILE A 858 -16.49 10.05 11.25
C ILE A 858 -17.61 10.79 11.98
N GLY A 859 -18.34 10.11 12.85
CA GLY A 859 -19.33 10.74 13.73
C GLY A 859 -19.91 9.77 14.75
N ILE A 860 -20.89 10.22 15.54
CA ILE A 860 -21.66 9.34 16.43
C ILE A 860 -22.36 8.28 15.59
N ASP A 861 -22.29 7.01 16.02
CA ASP A 861 -22.91 5.93 15.26
C ASP A 861 -24.45 5.98 15.35
N PRO A 862 -25.17 6.15 14.22
CA PRO A 862 -26.62 6.04 14.20
C PRO A 862 -27.13 4.59 14.39
N GLY A 863 -26.25 3.60 14.29
CA GLY A 863 -26.57 2.18 14.27
C GLY A 863 -26.89 1.67 12.86
N LEU A 864 -26.83 0.35 12.69
CA LEU A 864 -27.11 -0.38 11.46
C LEU A 864 -28.05 -1.55 11.78
N THR A 865 -29.20 -1.59 11.10
CA THR A 865 -30.09 -2.76 11.17
C THR A 865 -29.78 -3.69 10.00
N VAL A 866 -29.44 -4.93 10.29
CA VAL A 866 -29.17 -6.00 9.32
C VAL A 866 -30.36 -6.96 9.31
N ILE A 867 -30.74 -7.40 8.11
CA ILE A 867 -31.75 -8.44 7.93
C ILE A 867 -31.01 -9.74 7.64
N GLU A 868 -31.10 -10.67 8.57
CA GLU A 868 -30.47 -11.98 8.47
C GLU A 868 -31.17 -12.86 7.43
N SER A 869 -30.49 -13.92 7.05
CA SER A 869 -31.00 -14.82 6.01
C SER A 869 -32.24 -15.62 6.42
N ASP A 870 -32.53 -15.69 7.73
CA ASP A 870 -33.74 -16.25 8.34
C ASP A 870 -34.86 -15.20 8.54
N LEU A 871 -34.65 -13.97 8.05
CA LEU A 871 -35.52 -12.80 8.19
C LEU A 871 -35.61 -12.23 9.62
N SER A 872 -34.74 -12.63 10.54
CA SER A 872 -34.55 -11.89 11.78
C SER A 872 -33.89 -10.54 11.50
N MET A 873 -34.22 -9.55 12.31
CA MET A 873 -33.58 -8.23 12.25
C MET A 873 -32.71 -8.05 13.47
N GLN A 874 -31.46 -7.65 13.25
CA GLN A 874 -30.50 -7.40 14.30
C GLN A 874 -29.95 -5.99 14.13
N SER A 875 -29.80 -5.27 15.24
CA SER A 875 -29.24 -3.91 15.21
C SER A 875 -27.88 -3.88 15.88
N VAL A 876 -26.89 -3.35 15.17
CA VAL A 876 -25.53 -3.12 15.69
C VAL A 876 -25.27 -1.62 15.80
N ARG A 877 -24.57 -1.20 16.85
CA ARG A 877 -24.25 0.21 17.08
C ARG A 877 -22.98 0.34 17.90
N GLY A 878 -21.98 1.04 17.36
CA GLY A 878 -20.80 1.51 18.08
C GLY A 878 -21.02 2.85 18.80
N ASP A 879 -19.96 3.40 19.39
CA ASP A 879 -20.01 4.78 19.88
C ASP A 879 -19.81 5.76 18.72
N LEU A 880 -18.81 5.46 17.89
CA LEU A 880 -18.46 6.19 16.69
C LEU A 880 -18.61 5.31 15.46
N ARG A 881 -18.87 5.94 14.31
CA ARG A 881 -18.91 5.29 13.00
C ARG A 881 -17.97 5.97 12.04
N LEU A 882 -17.03 5.21 11.47
CA LEU A 882 -16.15 5.64 10.38
C LEU A 882 -16.62 5.01 9.05
N GLN A 883 -16.84 5.86 8.05
CA GLN A 883 -17.17 5.43 6.69
C GLN A 883 -15.90 5.48 5.84
N VAL A 884 -15.51 4.35 5.26
CA VAL A 884 -14.27 4.19 4.49
C VAL A 884 -14.61 3.96 3.03
N PRO A 885 -14.19 4.83 2.10
CA PRO A 885 -14.37 4.61 0.66
C PRO A 885 -13.55 3.40 0.19
N ILE A 886 -14.20 2.42 -0.44
CA ILE A 886 -13.58 1.15 -0.89
C ILE A 886 -13.95 0.85 -2.34
N THR A 887 -12.94 0.49 -3.15
CA THR A 887 -13.13 -0.06 -4.49
C THR A 887 -13.32 -1.57 -4.36
N HIS A 888 -14.55 -2.05 -4.51
CA HIS A 888 -14.81 -3.48 -4.57
C HIS A 888 -14.33 -4.03 -5.92
N ASP A 889 -13.48 -5.07 -5.90
CA ASP A 889 -13.31 -5.92 -7.08
C ASP A 889 -14.63 -6.64 -7.28
N GLU A 890 -15.26 -6.48 -8.45
CA GLU A 890 -16.64 -6.90 -8.72
C GLU A 890 -16.84 -8.42 -8.49
N LEU A 891 -17.19 -8.80 -7.27
CA LEU A 891 -18.22 -9.81 -7.08
C LEU A 891 -19.50 -9.02 -6.91
N PRO A 892 -20.43 -9.06 -7.87
CA PRO A 892 -21.66 -8.30 -7.74
C PRO A 892 -22.37 -8.85 -6.50
N ALA A 893 -22.50 -8.01 -5.46
CA ALA A 893 -23.62 -8.14 -4.55
C ALA A 893 -24.82 -8.31 -5.46
N ARG A 894 -25.45 -9.50 -5.47
CA ARG A 894 -26.37 -9.88 -6.55
C ARG A 894 -27.29 -8.70 -6.84
N ASP A 895 -27.10 -8.11 -8.01
CA ASP A 895 -27.76 -6.87 -8.36
C ASP A 895 -29.27 -7.08 -8.16
N LEU A 896 -29.90 -6.19 -7.39
CA LEU A 896 -31.32 -6.30 -7.09
C LEU A 896 -32.15 -6.34 -8.37
N GLU A 897 -31.70 -5.66 -9.43
CA GLU A 897 -32.30 -5.73 -10.77
C GLU A 897 -32.23 -7.15 -11.36
N THR A 898 -31.09 -7.83 -11.19
CA THR A 898 -30.93 -9.22 -11.63
C THR A 898 -31.63 -10.26 -10.76
N CYS A 899 -31.87 -9.97 -9.47
CA CYS A 899 -32.59 -10.85 -8.56
C CYS A 899 -34.11 -10.71 -8.65
N LEU A 900 -34.60 -9.48 -8.82
CA LEU A 900 -36.01 -9.13 -8.86
C LEU A 900 -36.46 -8.90 -10.31
N ARG A 901 -36.20 -9.87 -11.19
CA ARG A 901 -36.40 -9.75 -12.64
C ARG A 901 -37.85 -9.54 -13.03
N ASN A 902 -38.77 -10.21 -12.34
CA ASN A 902 -40.17 -10.26 -12.73
C ASN A 902 -41.02 -9.33 -11.86
N THR A 903 -42.05 -8.71 -12.45
CA THR A 903 -43.07 -8.00 -11.68
C THR A 903 -43.64 -8.88 -10.57
N GLY A 904 -43.76 -8.30 -9.37
CA GLY A 904 -44.20 -9.01 -8.17
C GLY A 904 -43.11 -9.80 -7.45
N ASP A 905 -41.89 -9.87 -7.97
CA ASP A 905 -40.74 -10.37 -7.20
C ASP A 905 -40.38 -9.33 -6.12
N PHE A 906 -40.09 -9.79 -4.90
CA PHE A 906 -39.71 -8.92 -3.79
C PHE A 906 -38.63 -9.55 -2.89
N THR A 907 -37.93 -8.70 -2.15
CA THR A 907 -37.00 -9.09 -1.10
C THR A 907 -37.01 -8.07 0.04
N PHE A 908 -36.30 -8.39 1.12
CA PHE A 908 -36.05 -7.46 2.22
C PHE A 908 -34.55 -7.19 2.28
N LYS A 909 -34.16 -5.91 2.25
CA LYS A 909 -32.79 -5.48 2.49
C LYS A 909 -32.76 -4.23 3.33
N SER A 910 -31.68 -4.04 4.07
CA SER A 910 -31.39 -2.75 4.69
C SER A 910 -30.87 -1.77 3.64
N VAL A 911 -31.45 -0.58 3.58
CA VAL A 911 -31.02 0.51 2.70
C VAL A 911 -30.78 1.72 3.59
N ALA A 912 -29.55 2.25 3.58
CA ALA A 912 -29.11 3.34 4.46
C ALA A 912 -29.44 3.09 5.95
N GLY A 913 -29.24 1.86 6.43
CA GLY A 913 -29.47 1.46 7.82
C GLY A 913 -30.93 1.21 8.20
N GLN A 914 -31.88 1.38 7.27
CA GLN A 914 -33.30 1.11 7.50
C GLN A 914 -33.77 -0.14 6.75
N PRO A 915 -34.53 -1.05 7.41
CA PRO A 915 -35.10 -2.19 6.74
C PRO A 915 -36.12 -1.73 5.70
N ASN A 916 -35.98 -2.23 4.47
CA ASN A 916 -36.84 -1.89 3.35
C ASN A 916 -37.40 -3.16 2.71
N LEU A 917 -38.68 -3.08 2.34
CA LEU A 917 -39.29 -3.97 1.36
C LEU A 917 -38.95 -3.43 -0.03
N ILE A 918 -38.26 -4.24 -0.82
CA ILE A 918 -37.90 -3.90 -2.20
C ILE A 918 -38.66 -4.84 -3.13
N HIS A 919 -39.42 -4.29 -4.07
CA HIS A 919 -40.18 -5.11 -5.03
C HIS A 919 -40.15 -4.50 -6.43
N ARG A 920 -40.32 -5.36 -7.44
CA ARG A 920 -40.50 -4.97 -8.84
C ARG A 920 -41.94 -4.55 -9.10
N GLY A 921 -42.14 -3.27 -9.41
CA GLY A 921 -43.45 -2.71 -9.77
C GLY A 921 -43.97 -3.18 -11.14
N HIS A 922 -45.22 -2.85 -11.44
CA HIS A 922 -45.81 -3.09 -12.76
C HIS A 922 -45.16 -2.25 -13.88
N ASP A 923 -44.58 -1.11 -13.51
CA ASP A 923 -43.79 -0.26 -14.41
C ASP A 923 -42.38 -0.80 -14.67
N GLY A 924 -42.04 -1.97 -14.12
CA GLY A 924 -40.72 -2.59 -14.27
C GLY A 924 -39.62 -1.93 -13.43
N THR A 925 -39.95 -0.99 -12.54
CA THR A 925 -38.95 -0.34 -11.67
C THR A 925 -38.92 -0.97 -10.27
N LEU A 926 -37.77 -0.92 -9.59
CA LEU A 926 -37.69 -1.28 -8.19
C LEU A 926 -38.29 -0.18 -7.31
N LYS A 927 -39.21 -0.58 -6.44
CA LYS A 927 -39.86 0.28 -5.46
C LYS A 927 -39.38 -0.10 -4.06
N HIS A 928 -38.86 0.89 -3.34
CA HIS A 928 -38.38 0.75 -1.97
C HIS A 928 -39.45 1.27 -1.02
N THR A 929 -39.85 0.45 -0.06
CA THR A 929 -40.85 0.79 0.95
C THR A 929 -40.24 0.57 2.33
N PRO A 930 -40.00 1.65 3.11
CA PRO A 930 -39.44 1.53 4.45
C PRO A 930 -40.35 0.70 5.36
N ILE A 931 -39.74 -0.22 6.10
CA ILE A 931 -40.38 -1.00 7.14
C ILE A 931 -40.13 -0.26 8.45
N ARG A 932 -41.20 0.17 9.11
CA ARG A 932 -41.14 0.90 10.37
C ARG A 932 -41.43 -0.04 11.52
N GLN A 933 -40.59 -0.01 12.53
CA GLN A 933 -40.84 -0.69 13.79
C GLN A 933 -41.58 0.28 14.74
N GLN A 934 -42.75 -0.15 15.24
CA GLN A 934 -43.53 0.53 16.26
C GLN A 934 -43.72 -0.43 17.44
N GLY A 935 -42.93 -0.24 18.50
CA GLY A 935 -42.91 -1.18 19.62
C GLY A 935 -42.42 -2.57 19.18
N ASP A 936 -43.21 -3.60 19.48
CA ASP A 936 -42.98 -5.01 19.10
C ASP A 936 -43.51 -5.35 17.69
N ARG A 937 -44.06 -4.38 16.95
CA ARG A 937 -44.72 -4.62 15.65
C ARG A 937 -44.03 -3.89 14.50
N LEU A 938 -44.07 -4.50 13.33
CA LEU A 938 -43.63 -3.93 12.06
C LEU A 938 -44.82 -3.40 11.27
N GLN A 939 -44.61 -2.28 10.56
CA GLN A 939 -45.58 -1.70 9.65
C GLN A 939 -44.89 -1.20 8.39
N ILE A 940 -45.57 -1.31 7.26
CA ILE A 940 -45.17 -0.63 6.01
C ILE A 940 -46.24 0.39 5.65
N ASN A 941 -45.83 1.53 5.09
CA ASN A 941 -46.76 2.50 4.52
C ASN A 941 -46.69 2.44 3.00
N LYS A 942 -47.67 1.78 2.39
CA LYS A 942 -47.79 1.63 0.95
C LYS A 942 -49.27 1.69 0.55
N PRO A 943 -49.82 2.91 0.37
CA PRO A 943 -51.26 3.13 0.15
C PRO A 943 -51.87 2.30 -0.99
N ASP A 944 -51.08 2.00 -2.03
CA ASP A 944 -51.50 1.17 -3.17
C ASP A 944 -51.81 -0.29 -2.77
N TRP A 945 -51.35 -0.75 -1.60
CA TRP A 945 -51.62 -2.06 -1.02
C TRP A 945 -52.43 -1.92 0.29
N PRO A 946 -53.72 -1.55 0.21
CA PRO A 946 -54.53 -1.23 1.38
C PRO A 946 -54.74 -2.42 2.33
N TRP A 947 -54.48 -3.65 1.87
CA TRP A 947 -54.59 -4.89 2.65
C TRP A 947 -53.43 -5.09 3.66
N VAL A 948 -52.33 -4.36 3.52
CA VAL A 948 -51.16 -4.43 4.43
C VAL A 948 -50.64 -3.06 4.89
N SER A 949 -50.94 -1.98 4.16
CA SER A 949 -50.50 -0.63 4.52
C SER A 949 -51.01 -0.20 5.91
N GLY A 950 -50.09 0.22 6.79
CA GLY A 950 -50.38 0.63 8.16
C GLY A 950 -50.83 -0.50 9.09
N ARG A 951 -50.85 -1.76 8.62
CA ARG A 951 -51.24 -2.90 9.44
C ARG A 951 -50.06 -3.34 10.32
N PRO A 952 -50.25 -3.50 11.64
CA PRO A 952 -49.22 -4.04 12.52
C PRO A 952 -49.02 -5.54 12.27
N LEU A 953 -47.76 -5.92 12.05
CA LEU A 953 -47.28 -7.28 11.80
C LEU A 953 -46.27 -7.66 12.89
N ARG A 954 -46.14 -8.94 13.23
CA ARG A 954 -45.21 -9.42 14.27
C ARG A 954 -43.75 -9.31 13.84
N ASP A 955 -43.43 -9.76 12.64
CA ASP A 955 -42.07 -9.89 12.14
C ASP A 955 -42.03 -9.90 10.60
N LEU A 956 -40.83 -10.00 10.03
CA LEU A 956 -40.66 -10.09 8.58
C LEU A 956 -41.18 -11.41 8.00
N VAL A 957 -41.30 -12.47 8.81
CA VAL A 957 -41.86 -13.76 8.38
C VAL A 957 -43.36 -13.62 8.13
N GLU A 958 -44.08 -12.95 9.03
CA GLU A 958 -45.50 -12.63 8.87
C GLU A 958 -45.73 -11.65 7.72
N LEU A 959 -44.85 -10.64 7.56
CA LEU A 959 -44.89 -9.75 6.40
C LEU A 959 -44.69 -10.54 5.10
N ARG A 960 -43.65 -11.38 5.01
CA ARG A 960 -43.40 -12.26 3.85
C ARG A 960 -44.63 -13.11 3.52
N ALA A 961 -45.16 -13.84 4.49
CA ALA A 961 -46.31 -14.71 4.29
C ALA A 961 -47.55 -13.94 3.85
N THR A 962 -47.70 -12.69 4.30
CA THR A 962 -48.81 -11.81 3.90
C THR A 962 -48.64 -11.32 2.46
N LEU A 963 -47.42 -10.98 2.03
CA LEU A 963 -47.10 -10.60 0.65
C LEU A 963 -47.22 -11.79 -0.32
N GLU A 964 -46.76 -12.98 0.06
CA GLU A 964 -46.90 -14.20 -0.74
C GLU A 964 -48.37 -14.61 -0.93
N ARG A 965 -49.19 -14.46 0.12
CA ARG A 965 -50.66 -14.67 0.03
C ARG A 965 -51.35 -13.68 -0.91
N ALA A 966 -50.77 -12.50 -1.11
CA ALA A 966 -51.25 -11.50 -2.07
C ALA A 966 -50.71 -11.71 -3.50
N GLY A 967 -49.95 -12.79 -3.74
CA GLY A 967 -49.46 -13.18 -5.07
C GLY A 967 -48.05 -12.69 -5.42
N LEU A 968 -47.31 -12.08 -4.48
CA LEU A 968 -45.92 -11.70 -4.68
C LEU A 968 -44.97 -12.88 -4.46
N ARG A 969 -43.76 -12.83 -5.03
CA ARG A 969 -42.75 -13.90 -4.96
C ARG A 969 -41.50 -13.45 -4.23
N TYR A 970 -41.21 -14.08 -3.10
CA TYR A 970 -39.99 -13.78 -2.34
C TYR A 970 -38.74 -14.31 -3.07
N ARG A 971 -37.71 -13.48 -3.19
CA ARG A 971 -36.40 -13.84 -3.73
C ARG A 971 -35.34 -13.64 -2.64
N ARG A 972 -34.56 -14.70 -2.39
CA ARG A 972 -33.37 -14.63 -1.52
C ARG A 972 -32.24 -13.96 -2.30
N THR A 973 -31.72 -12.86 -1.76
CA THR A 973 -30.73 -12.00 -2.43
C THR A 973 -29.40 -12.01 -1.73
#